data_AF-A0A482VXU0-F1
#
_entry.id   AF-A0A482VXU0-F1
#
_cell.length_a   1.000
_cell.length_b   1.000
_cell.length_c   1.000
_cell.angle_alpha   90.00
_cell.angle_beta   90.00
_cell.angle_gamma   90.00
#
_symmetry.space_group_name_H-M   'P 1'
#
loop_
_entity.id
_entity.type
_entity.pdbx_description
1 polymer ?
#
loop_
_entity_poly.entity_id
_entity_poly.type
_entity_poly.pdbx_seq_one_letter_code
_entity_poly.pdbx_strand_id
1 'polypeptide(L)'
;MASTDESDIELLKNEIERLSRELDQASSEKVQSAQYGLVLLEEKTELQRRCEDLEVAYENTKHELKVTQEALAKFQSSHKVTTKTGIETEESLLSESAARETSLNSQIIELENEIKQLRHELDRVTTERDRMLQENTDMGKDKEDRSMECKKLRTELREVKFRENRLINDYAELEEENIALQKQVSALKSSQVEFESLKHEIRRLHEEMELLNLQVEELTNLKKIAEKHMEEALESLQSEREAKYALKKELDQHINRESFYNINNLAYSIRGMTDEPALGSDGEDDIPGLKRIEATLGGGSASELASPDDKQVDLFSEVHLNELRKLEKQLEQLEKEKLTLTQNLRDNQAMVEKSQGELQVFIARLTQLAAHVDSLQHLSQNVDKNVSKPALEAGKILSQYQQWFKMSCKEIEQLKQDIRDLEKLANVSDATLQLRTEITNLKNKLSDTEQKSMDLEADLKLLREFASEAGTSLDETQNNLQTVTEELAQLYHHVCTVNGETPTRVVLDHEKEGMTPMTETAPPIGEMSKIELLRSRLKSDIPLHDLEVLNDTAVLARNVCTIVDQIKHLRNAIENTIELSKMKRDKSNGSYESIKDENSEEIVELQEQVIRLKSLLSTKREQIATLRTVLKSNKNTAEVALTNLKAKYENEKTIVSE
;
A
#
# COMPACT_ATOMS: atom_id res chain seq x y z
N MET A 1 89.38 -188.32 66.20
CA MET A 1 89.56 -187.01 66.87
C MET A 1 88.63 -186.05 66.13
N ALA A 2 87.43 -185.87 66.67
CA ALA A 2 86.25 -185.34 65.97
C ALA A 2 85.51 -184.34 66.87
N SER A 3 86.16 -183.21 67.21
CA SER A 3 85.58 -182.23 68.13
C SER A 3 85.91 -180.77 67.79
N THR A 4 86.21 -180.47 66.52
CA THR A 4 86.61 -179.11 66.11
C THR A 4 85.79 -178.56 64.93
N ASP A 5 85.16 -179.40 64.10
CA ASP A 5 84.40 -178.93 62.91
C ASP A 5 82.95 -178.50 63.20
N GLU A 6 82.33 -178.91 64.32
CA GLU A 6 80.94 -178.51 64.65
C GLU A 6 80.85 -177.06 65.18
N SER A 7 81.89 -176.57 65.85
CA SER A 7 81.91 -175.23 66.47
C SER A 7 81.97 -174.10 65.43
N ASP A 8 82.71 -174.28 64.34
CA ASP A 8 82.90 -173.23 63.32
C ASP A 8 81.66 -173.09 62.41
N ILE A 9 80.93 -174.18 62.19
CA ILE A 9 79.67 -174.16 61.42
C ILE A 9 78.56 -173.43 62.20
N GLU A 10 78.51 -173.59 63.52
CA GLU A 10 77.51 -172.95 64.38
C GLU A 10 77.76 -171.44 64.54
N LEU A 11 79.04 -171.02 64.63
CA LEU A 11 79.41 -169.59 64.64
C LEU A 11 79.06 -168.89 63.32
N LEU A 12 79.32 -169.53 62.17
CA LEU A 12 78.96 -168.98 60.86
C LEU A 12 77.44 -168.89 60.66
N LYS A 13 76.67 -169.84 61.17
CA LYS A 13 75.19 -169.77 61.14
C LYS A 13 74.64 -168.62 61.99
N ASN A 14 75.17 -168.45 63.21
CA ASN A 14 74.77 -167.34 64.07
C ASN A 14 75.14 -165.98 63.47
N GLU A 15 76.28 -165.89 62.78
CA GLU A 15 76.69 -164.65 62.12
C GLU A 15 75.85 -164.36 60.85
N ILE A 16 75.48 -165.39 60.08
CA ILE A 16 74.52 -165.25 58.96
C ILE A 16 73.16 -164.80 59.48
N GLU A 17 72.70 -165.32 60.62
CA GLU A 17 71.42 -164.92 61.21
C GLU A 17 71.48 -163.48 61.75
N ARG A 18 72.59 -163.06 62.37
CA ARG A 18 72.81 -161.66 62.78
C ARG A 18 72.81 -160.71 61.59
N LEU A 19 73.58 -161.01 60.55
CA LEU A 19 73.64 -160.21 59.32
C LEU A 19 72.30 -160.19 58.59
N SER A 20 71.52 -161.27 58.63
CA SER A 20 70.17 -161.31 58.06
C SER A 20 69.22 -160.40 58.83
N ARG A 21 69.26 -160.41 60.17
CA ARG A 21 68.46 -159.48 61.00
C ARG A 21 68.88 -158.03 60.82
N GLU A 22 70.16 -157.74 60.73
CA GLU A 22 70.66 -156.38 60.45
C GLU A 22 70.29 -155.92 59.04
N LEU A 23 70.33 -156.82 58.05
CA LEU A 23 69.87 -156.53 56.70
C LEU A 23 68.36 -156.30 56.64
N ASP A 24 67.56 -157.09 57.36
CA ASP A 24 66.11 -156.94 57.46
C ASP A 24 65.73 -155.64 58.19
N GLN A 25 66.47 -155.29 59.25
CA GLN A 25 66.29 -154.04 59.97
C GLN A 25 66.66 -152.84 59.08
N ALA A 26 67.83 -152.87 58.42
CA ALA A 26 68.23 -151.82 57.49
C ALA A 26 67.29 -151.73 56.27
N SER A 27 66.77 -152.85 55.80
CA SER A 27 65.75 -152.91 54.73
C SER A 27 64.44 -152.30 55.19
N SER A 28 63.97 -152.63 56.39
CA SER A 28 62.76 -152.07 57.01
C SER A 28 62.89 -150.57 57.24
N GLU A 29 64.02 -150.10 57.82
CA GLU A 29 64.30 -148.68 58.04
C GLU A 29 64.42 -147.92 56.72
N LYS A 30 65.01 -148.53 55.68
CA LYS A 30 65.05 -147.98 54.32
C LYS A 30 63.65 -147.89 53.71
N VAL A 31 62.80 -148.90 53.88
CA VAL A 31 61.42 -148.91 53.41
C VAL A 31 60.60 -147.85 54.15
N GLN A 32 60.72 -147.74 55.47
CA GLN A 32 60.06 -146.70 56.26
C GLN A 32 60.54 -145.30 55.86
N SER A 33 61.85 -145.09 55.67
CA SER A 33 62.39 -143.80 55.21
C SER A 33 61.92 -143.45 53.81
N ALA A 34 61.78 -144.44 52.92
CA ALA A 34 61.21 -144.24 51.59
C ALA A 34 59.71 -143.92 51.64
N GLN A 35 58.95 -144.57 52.54
CA GLN A 35 57.54 -144.27 52.77
C GLN A 35 57.34 -142.85 53.32
N TYR A 36 58.10 -142.45 54.34
CA TYR A 36 58.09 -141.07 54.85
C TYR A 36 58.57 -140.08 53.79
N GLY A 37 59.59 -140.43 53.00
CA GLY A 37 60.06 -139.62 51.88
C GLY A 37 59.00 -139.44 50.80
N LEU A 38 58.19 -140.46 50.53
CA LEU A 38 57.09 -140.40 49.56
C LEU A 38 55.95 -139.51 50.06
N VAL A 39 55.54 -139.65 51.33
CA VAL A 39 54.52 -138.76 51.93
C VAL A 39 55.01 -137.31 51.96
N LEU A 40 56.27 -137.06 52.32
CA LEU A 40 56.85 -135.71 52.29
C LEU A 40 56.94 -135.14 50.87
N LEU A 41 57.22 -135.97 49.87
CA LEU A 41 57.20 -135.55 48.46
C LEU A 41 55.77 -135.24 48.01
N GLU A 42 54.78 -136.04 48.39
CA GLU A 42 53.36 -135.78 48.12
C GLU A 42 52.91 -134.48 48.77
N GLU A 43 53.17 -134.28 50.07
CA GLU A 43 52.87 -133.04 50.80
C GLU A 43 53.59 -131.83 50.19
N LYS A 44 54.86 -131.98 49.79
CA LYS A 44 55.61 -130.93 49.09
C LYS A 44 54.97 -130.60 47.75
N THR A 45 54.58 -131.60 46.96
CA THR A 45 53.92 -131.36 45.66
C THR A 45 52.56 -130.72 45.84
N GLU A 46 51.80 -131.08 46.88
CA GLU A 46 50.51 -130.48 47.19
C GLU A 46 50.66 -129.03 47.68
N LEU A 47 51.64 -128.76 48.54
CA LEU A 47 51.97 -127.40 48.98
C LEU A 47 52.45 -126.54 47.82
N GLN A 48 53.28 -127.08 46.93
CA GLN A 48 53.76 -126.37 45.75
C GLN A 48 52.59 -126.04 44.81
N ARG A 49 51.70 -126.99 44.54
CA ARG A 49 50.47 -126.75 43.78
C ARG A 49 49.62 -125.66 44.42
N ARG A 50 49.49 -125.66 45.75
CA ARG A 50 48.73 -124.64 46.48
C ARG A 50 49.39 -123.27 46.42
N CYS A 51 50.72 -123.20 46.46
CA CYS A 51 51.47 -121.95 46.26
C CYS A 51 51.27 -121.42 44.84
N GLU A 52 51.38 -122.27 43.83
CA GLU A 52 51.14 -121.92 42.42
C GLU A 52 49.68 -121.43 42.21
N ASP A 53 48.69 -122.13 42.77
CA ASP A 53 47.28 -121.72 42.72
C ASP A 53 47.07 -120.33 43.39
N LEU A 54 47.75 -120.09 44.52
CA LEU A 54 47.69 -118.80 45.23
C LEU A 54 48.40 -117.67 44.48
N GLU A 55 49.52 -117.94 43.81
CA GLU A 55 50.23 -116.97 42.97
C GLU A 55 49.38 -116.58 41.76
N VAL A 56 48.74 -117.54 41.10
CA VAL A 56 47.81 -117.27 40.00
C VAL A 56 46.63 -116.44 40.49
N ALA A 57 46.04 -116.78 41.64
CA ALA A 57 44.96 -115.99 42.22
C ALA A 57 45.41 -114.57 42.61
N TYR A 58 46.63 -114.42 43.13
CA TYR A 58 47.22 -113.13 43.47
C TYR A 58 47.46 -112.26 42.23
N GLU A 59 48.07 -112.80 41.18
CA GLU A 59 48.29 -112.02 39.95
C GLU A 59 46.96 -111.69 39.24
N ASN A 60 45.97 -112.58 39.27
CA ASN A 60 44.62 -112.29 38.75
C ASN A 60 43.95 -111.15 39.52
N THR A 61 43.91 -111.23 40.86
CA THR A 61 43.30 -110.17 41.69
C THR A 61 44.02 -108.83 41.58
N LYS A 62 45.35 -108.86 41.44
CA LYS A 62 46.17 -107.66 41.17
C LYS A 62 45.88 -107.07 39.79
N HIS A 63 45.68 -107.91 38.77
CA HIS A 63 45.27 -107.45 37.45
C HIS A 63 43.86 -106.84 37.46
N GLU A 64 42.89 -107.50 38.10
CA GLU A 64 41.53 -106.98 38.30
C GLU A 64 41.53 -105.65 39.06
N LEU A 65 42.36 -105.53 40.11
CA LEU A 65 42.54 -104.28 40.84
C LEU A 65 43.07 -103.16 39.94
N LYS A 66 44.04 -103.46 39.07
CA LYS A 66 44.58 -102.48 38.12
C LYS A 66 43.52 -102.04 37.11
N VAL A 67 42.77 -102.98 36.53
CA VAL A 67 41.70 -102.68 35.56
C VAL A 67 40.60 -101.83 36.21
N THR A 68 40.19 -102.16 37.44
CA THR A 68 39.18 -101.39 38.17
C THR A 68 39.67 -100.00 38.56
N GLN A 69 40.94 -99.84 38.94
CA GLN A 69 41.55 -98.53 39.17
C GLN A 69 41.59 -97.68 37.90
N GLU A 70 41.98 -98.26 36.76
CA GLU A 70 41.98 -97.58 35.47
C GLU A 70 40.56 -97.19 35.03
N ALA A 71 39.58 -98.07 35.22
CA ALA A 71 38.17 -97.79 34.93
C ALA A 71 37.63 -96.66 35.84
N LEU A 72 37.98 -96.66 37.12
CA LEU A 72 37.61 -95.60 38.06
C LEU A 72 38.24 -94.27 37.67
N ALA A 73 39.53 -94.24 37.31
CA ALA A 73 40.21 -93.03 36.87
C ALA A 73 39.57 -92.47 35.58
N LYS A 74 39.28 -93.34 34.60
CA LYS A 74 38.55 -92.95 33.37
C LYS A 74 37.17 -92.39 33.71
N PHE A 75 36.40 -93.08 34.55
CA PHE A 75 35.08 -92.62 34.99
C PHE A 75 35.15 -91.25 35.67
N GLN A 76 36.09 -91.05 36.61
CA GLN A 76 36.29 -89.77 37.28
C GLN A 76 36.68 -88.65 36.31
N SER A 77 37.57 -88.93 35.35
CA SER A 77 37.98 -87.94 34.34
C SER A 77 36.82 -87.57 33.41
N SER A 78 36.09 -88.57 32.90
CA SER A 78 34.93 -88.38 32.03
C SER A 78 33.85 -87.59 32.75
N HIS A 79 33.51 -87.99 33.98
CA HIS A 79 32.53 -87.28 34.80
C HIS A 79 32.94 -85.82 35.02
N LYS A 80 34.22 -85.54 35.36
CA LYS A 80 34.72 -84.17 35.55
C LYS A 80 34.56 -83.33 34.28
N VAL A 81 34.93 -83.90 33.12
CA VAL A 81 34.78 -83.23 31.82
C VAL A 81 33.31 -82.96 31.53
N THR A 82 32.42 -83.96 31.67
CA THR A 82 30.98 -83.80 31.43
C THR A 82 30.35 -82.73 32.33
N THR A 83 30.69 -82.70 33.63
CA THR A 83 30.20 -81.63 34.51
C THR A 83 30.75 -80.27 34.11
N LYS A 84 32.03 -80.19 33.74
CA LYS A 84 32.64 -78.94 33.31
C LYS A 84 31.99 -78.42 32.02
N THR A 85 31.81 -79.28 31.03
CA THR A 85 31.12 -78.91 29.78
C THR A 85 29.66 -78.53 30.04
N GLY A 86 28.98 -79.19 30.98
CA GLY A 86 27.63 -78.81 31.38
C GLY A 86 27.57 -77.39 31.95
N ILE A 87 28.49 -77.07 32.86
CA ILE A 87 28.62 -75.71 33.44
C ILE A 87 28.95 -74.69 32.34
N GLU A 88 29.92 -74.96 31.47
CA GLU A 88 30.30 -74.04 30.38
C GLU A 88 29.12 -73.78 29.42
N THR A 89 28.33 -74.82 29.10
CA THR A 89 27.13 -74.63 28.27
C THR A 89 26.04 -73.81 28.97
N GLU A 90 25.84 -74.02 30.27
CA GLU A 90 24.88 -73.25 31.07
C GLU A 90 25.33 -71.79 31.20
N GLU A 91 26.60 -71.53 31.48
CA GLU A 91 27.19 -70.18 31.51
C GLU A 91 27.07 -69.48 30.15
N SER A 92 27.29 -70.18 29.04
CA SER A 92 27.11 -69.63 27.69
C SER A 92 25.66 -69.24 27.43
N LEU A 93 24.68 -70.09 27.82
CA LEU A 93 23.27 -69.79 27.66
C LEU A 93 22.83 -68.61 28.54
N LEU A 94 23.33 -68.54 29.78
CA LEU A 94 23.08 -67.41 30.68
C LEU A 94 23.67 -66.11 30.11
N SER A 95 24.89 -66.15 29.58
CA SER A 95 25.51 -64.99 28.94
C SER A 95 24.74 -64.54 27.70
N GLU A 96 24.27 -65.47 26.86
CA GLU A 96 23.45 -65.12 25.69
C GLU A 96 22.10 -64.51 26.14
N SER A 97 21.47 -65.07 27.16
CA SER A 97 20.23 -64.55 27.73
C SER A 97 20.42 -63.12 28.27
N ALA A 98 21.49 -62.88 29.04
CA ALA A 98 21.81 -61.55 29.57
C ALA A 98 22.11 -60.53 28.46
N ALA A 99 22.82 -60.94 27.40
CA ALA A 99 23.08 -60.08 26.25
C ALA A 99 21.79 -59.73 25.49
N ARG A 100 20.91 -60.72 25.28
CA ARG A 100 19.60 -60.52 24.65
C ARG A 100 18.71 -59.59 25.49
N GLU A 101 18.67 -59.77 26.80
CA GLU A 101 17.93 -58.89 27.72
C GLU A 101 18.46 -57.46 27.69
N THR A 102 19.79 -57.28 27.68
CA THR A 102 20.42 -55.95 27.59
C THR A 102 20.10 -55.25 26.27
N SER A 103 20.10 -55.99 25.16
CA SER A 103 19.72 -55.47 23.85
C SER A 103 18.26 -55.02 23.79
N LEU A 104 17.33 -55.87 24.27
CA LEU A 104 15.91 -55.55 24.33
C LEU A 104 15.65 -54.34 25.24
N ASN A 105 16.30 -54.27 26.41
CA ASN A 105 16.20 -53.12 27.30
C ASN A 105 16.71 -51.83 26.64
N SER A 106 17.79 -51.90 25.86
CA SER A 106 18.31 -50.75 25.12
C SER A 106 17.30 -50.27 24.06
N GLN A 107 16.70 -51.20 23.33
CA GLN A 107 15.66 -50.89 22.33
C GLN A 107 14.39 -50.30 22.97
N ILE A 108 13.98 -50.79 24.14
CA ILE A 108 12.86 -50.21 24.90
C ILE A 108 13.16 -48.75 25.26
N ILE A 109 14.37 -48.46 25.76
CA ILE A 109 14.78 -47.10 26.13
C ILE A 109 14.80 -46.17 24.90
N GLU A 110 15.30 -46.65 23.76
CA GLU A 110 15.31 -45.91 22.50
C GLU A 110 13.87 -45.56 22.06
N LEU A 111 12.97 -46.55 22.03
CA LEU A 111 11.57 -46.34 21.66
C LEU A 111 10.84 -45.41 22.65
N GLU A 112 11.11 -45.52 23.95
CA GLU A 112 10.56 -44.60 24.95
C GLU A 112 11.04 -43.16 24.73
N ASN A 113 12.30 -42.97 24.35
CA ASN A 113 12.85 -41.66 24.05
C ASN A 113 12.27 -41.08 22.75
N GLU A 114 12.11 -41.90 21.71
CA GLU A 114 11.43 -41.50 20.47
C GLU A 114 9.98 -41.10 20.73
N ILE A 115 9.23 -41.87 21.53
CA ILE A 115 7.86 -41.52 21.92
C ILE A 115 7.83 -40.18 22.66
N LYS A 116 8.77 -39.94 23.58
CA LYS A 116 8.87 -38.64 24.26
C LYS A 116 9.15 -37.53 23.26
N GLN A 117 10.09 -37.69 22.34
CA GLN A 117 10.41 -36.69 21.32
C GLN A 117 9.20 -36.39 20.42
N LEU A 118 8.52 -37.42 19.92
CA LEU A 118 7.31 -37.27 19.10
C LEU A 118 6.18 -36.55 19.84
N ARG A 119 6.03 -36.76 21.16
CA ARG A 119 5.05 -36.02 21.97
C ARG A 119 5.39 -34.53 22.07
N HIS A 120 6.67 -34.18 22.25
CA HIS A 120 7.09 -32.77 22.27
C HIS A 120 6.89 -32.11 20.91
N GLU A 121 7.20 -32.83 19.83
CA GLU A 121 6.99 -32.33 18.47
C GLU A 121 5.51 -32.15 18.14
N LEU A 122 4.65 -33.07 18.59
CA LEU A 122 3.20 -32.94 18.46
C LEU A 122 2.67 -31.70 19.20
N ASP A 123 3.15 -31.44 20.41
CA ASP A 123 2.77 -30.24 21.17
C ASP A 123 3.25 -28.95 20.48
N ARG A 124 4.49 -28.96 19.96
CA ARG A 124 5.02 -27.86 19.14
C ARG A 124 4.17 -27.57 17.90
N VAL A 125 3.81 -28.60 17.14
CA VAL A 125 2.97 -28.45 15.94
C VAL A 125 1.55 -28.04 16.31
N THR A 126 1.01 -28.51 17.44
CA THR A 126 -0.33 -28.15 17.91
C THR A 126 -0.38 -26.67 18.30
N THR A 127 0.61 -26.19 19.05
CA THR A 127 0.71 -24.77 19.43
C THR A 127 0.93 -23.87 18.21
N GLU A 128 1.74 -24.30 17.24
CA GLU A 128 1.90 -23.59 15.97
C GLU A 128 0.60 -23.52 15.16
N ARG A 129 -0.12 -24.64 15.04
CA ARG A 129 -1.45 -24.68 14.41
C ARG A 129 -2.42 -23.70 15.07
N ASP A 130 -2.48 -23.69 16.40
CA ASP A 130 -3.39 -22.83 17.14
C ASP A 130 -3.03 -21.35 16.98
N ARG A 131 -1.73 -21.02 16.93
CA ARG A 131 -1.26 -19.67 16.57
C ARG A 131 -1.71 -19.27 15.17
N MET A 132 -1.50 -20.13 14.17
CA MET A 132 -1.90 -19.85 12.78
C MET A 132 -3.42 -19.72 12.63
N LEU A 133 -4.20 -20.51 13.39
CA LEU A 133 -5.66 -20.36 13.44
C LEU A 133 -6.06 -19.00 14.01
N GLN A 134 -5.43 -18.58 15.10
CA GLN A 134 -5.68 -17.26 15.70
C GLN A 134 -5.35 -16.13 14.73
N GLU A 135 -4.17 -16.15 14.12
CA GLU A 135 -3.76 -15.18 13.08
C GLU A 135 -4.77 -15.13 11.94
N ASN A 136 -5.26 -16.28 11.46
CA ASN A 136 -6.27 -16.33 10.41
C ASN A 136 -7.62 -15.72 10.86
N THR A 137 -8.01 -15.90 12.12
CA THR A 137 -9.22 -15.23 12.65
C THR A 137 -9.06 -13.73 12.74
N ASP A 138 -7.88 -13.24 13.10
CA ASP A 138 -7.60 -11.80 13.22
C ASP A 138 -7.51 -11.15 11.85
N MET A 139 -6.85 -11.80 10.88
CA MET A 139 -6.89 -11.39 9.47
C MET A 139 -8.32 -11.37 8.90
N GLY A 140 -9.19 -12.27 9.37
CA GLY A 140 -10.62 -12.28 9.04
C GLY A 140 -11.35 -11.02 9.53
N LYS A 141 -11.10 -10.62 10.78
CA LYS A 141 -11.68 -9.39 11.38
C LYS A 141 -11.16 -8.13 10.67
N ASP A 142 -9.87 -8.04 10.43
CA ASP A 142 -9.27 -6.91 9.71
C ASP A 142 -9.85 -6.74 8.31
N LYS A 143 -10.12 -7.86 7.63
CA LYS A 143 -10.80 -7.85 6.33
C LYS A 143 -12.24 -7.34 6.43
N GLU A 144 -12.98 -7.74 7.46
CA GLU A 144 -14.35 -7.25 7.70
C GLU A 144 -14.35 -5.75 8.02
N ASP A 145 -13.42 -5.28 8.85
CA ASP A 145 -13.27 -3.87 9.20
C ASP A 145 -12.91 -3.01 7.98
N ARG A 146 -11.93 -3.43 7.17
CA ARG A 146 -11.59 -2.77 5.90
C ARG A 146 -12.77 -2.77 4.91
N SER A 147 -13.56 -3.85 4.88
CA SER A 147 -14.78 -3.93 4.07
C SER A 147 -15.84 -2.94 4.52
N MET A 148 -16.02 -2.76 5.84
CA MET A 148 -16.91 -1.76 6.40
C MET A 148 -16.43 -0.34 6.11
N GLU A 149 -15.14 -0.06 6.25
CA GLU A 149 -14.56 1.24 5.91
C GLU A 149 -14.73 1.56 4.42
N CYS A 150 -14.46 0.61 3.53
CA CYS A 150 -14.69 0.77 2.10
C CYS A 150 -16.15 1.11 1.78
N LYS A 151 -17.12 0.48 2.48
CA LYS A 151 -18.55 0.80 2.33
C LYS A 151 -18.86 2.24 2.80
N LYS A 152 -18.27 2.68 3.92
CA LYS A 152 -18.43 4.05 4.45
C LYS A 152 -17.84 5.10 3.51
N LEU A 153 -16.62 4.88 3.01
CA LEU A 153 -15.99 5.78 2.04
C LEU A 153 -16.79 5.85 0.73
N ARG A 154 -17.39 4.75 0.29
CA ARG A 154 -18.30 4.73 -0.87
C ARG A 154 -19.60 5.49 -0.63
N THR A 155 -20.13 5.54 0.60
CA THR A 155 -21.29 6.37 0.92
C THR A 155 -20.91 7.85 0.97
N GLU A 156 -19.81 8.19 1.64
CA GLU A 156 -19.30 9.57 1.71
C GLU A 156 -18.99 10.13 0.31
N LEU A 157 -18.35 9.34 -0.56
CA LEU A 157 -18.09 9.74 -1.94
C LEU A 157 -19.38 10.03 -2.72
N ARG A 158 -20.44 9.26 -2.48
CA ARG A 158 -21.75 9.50 -3.10
C ARG A 158 -22.39 10.79 -2.60
N GLU A 159 -22.29 11.06 -1.30
CA GLU A 159 -22.79 12.30 -0.70
C GLU A 159 -22.03 13.53 -1.19
N VAL A 160 -20.71 13.45 -1.30
CA VAL A 160 -19.88 14.52 -1.85
C VAL A 160 -20.24 14.79 -3.30
N LYS A 161 -20.39 13.75 -4.14
CA LYS A 161 -20.83 13.91 -5.53
C LYS A 161 -22.22 14.54 -5.63
N PHE A 162 -23.15 14.15 -4.76
CA PHE A 162 -24.47 14.75 -4.73
C PHE A 162 -24.41 16.24 -4.36
N ARG A 163 -23.58 16.59 -3.37
CA ARG A 163 -23.34 17.98 -2.95
C ARG A 163 -22.67 18.81 -4.04
N GLU A 164 -21.66 18.26 -4.70
CA GLU A 164 -20.97 18.88 -5.83
C GLU A 164 -21.95 19.18 -6.97
N ASN A 165 -22.78 18.19 -7.36
CA ASN A 165 -23.78 18.38 -8.40
C ASN A 165 -24.81 19.47 -8.04
N ARG A 166 -25.19 19.56 -6.77
CA ARG A 166 -26.05 20.66 -6.29
C ARG A 166 -25.37 22.01 -6.41
N LEU A 167 -24.11 22.13 -5.99
CA LEU A 167 -23.35 23.38 -6.11
C LEU A 167 -23.14 23.81 -7.57
N ILE A 168 -22.94 22.85 -8.48
CA ILE A 168 -22.85 23.12 -9.92
C ILE A 168 -24.17 23.70 -10.44
N ASN A 169 -25.31 23.15 -10.02
CA ASN A 169 -26.62 23.70 -10.39
C ASN A 169 -26.81 25.11 -9.82
N ASP A 170 -26.53 25.32 -8.54
CA ASP A 170 -26.64 26.65 -7.90
C ASP A 170 -25.73 27.68 -8.62
N TYR A 171 -24.54 27.26 -9.05
CA TYR A 171 -23.62 28.11 -9.81
C TYR A 171 -24.14 28.44 -11.21
N ALA A 172 -24.73 27.46 -11.92
CA ALA A 172 -25.37 27.70 -13.21
C ALA A 172 -26.55 28.68 -13.10
N GLU A 173 -27.39 28.56 -12.07
CA GLU A 173 -28.48 29.51 -11.79
C GLU A 173 -27.93 30.94 -11.58
N LEU A 174 -26.86 31.09 -10.79
CA LEU A 174 -26.21 32.40 -10.58
C LEU A 174 -25.59 32.97 -11.86
N GLU A 175 -25.02 32.14 -12.72
CA GLU A 175 -24.52 32.59 -14.03
C GLU A 175 -25.64 33.09 -14.94
N GLU A 176 -26.78 32.38 -14.96
CA GLU A 176 -27.97 32.82 -15.71
C GLU A 176 -28.51 34.16 -15.21
N GLU A 177 -28.62 34.34 -13.88
CA GLU A 177 -29.00 35.61 -13.26
C GLU A 177 -28.02 36.74 -13.60
N ASN A 178 -26.71 36.48 -13.57
CA ASN A 178 -25.69 37.47 -13.92
C ASN A 178 -25.82 37.90 -15.39
N ILE A 179 -26.00 36.96 -16.31
CA ILE A 179 -26.22 37.24 -17.73
C ILE A 179 -27.50 38.07 -17.92
N ALA A 180 -28.58 37.74 -17.19
CA ALA A 180 -29.83 38.51 -17.25
C ALA A 180 -29.63 39.95 -16.77
N LEU A 181 -28.91 40.16 -15.66
CA LEU A 181 -28.59 41.50 -15.14
C LEU A 181 -27.71 42.28 -16.12
N GLN A 182 -26.69 41.66 -16.72
CA GLN A 182 -25.85 42.30 -17.74
C GLN A 182 -26.66 42.75 -18.97
N LYS A 183 -27.63 41.93 -19.41
CA LYS A 183 -28.56 42.29 -20.49
C LYS A 183 -29.43 43.49 -20.09
N GLN A 184 -29.98 43.49 -18.88
CA GLN A 184 -30.78 44.60 -18.38
C GLN A 184 -29.97 45.91 -18.29
N VAL A 185 -28.74 45.85 -17.77
CA VAL A 185 -27.82 47.01 -17.72
C VAL A 185 -27.51 47.52 -19.12
N SER A 186 -27.30 46.63 -20.09
CA SER A 186 -27.05 47.01 -21.49
C SER A 186 -28.27 47.69 -22.13
N ALA A 187 -29.47 47.18 -21.87
CA ALA A 187 -30.72 47.79 -22.33
C ALA A 187 -30.92 49.19 -21.71
N LEU A 188 -30.68 49.34 -20.41
CA LEU A 188 -30.75 50.63 -19.73
C LEU A 188 -29.73 51.64 -20.28
N LYS A 189 -28.50 51.21 -20.58
CA LYS A 189 -27.50 52.06 -21.22
C LYS A 189 -27.94 52.52 -22.62
N SER A 190 -28.56 51.65 -23.41
CA SER A 190 -29.12 52.03 -24.72
C SER A 190 -30.23 53.07 -24.56
N SER A 191 -31.18 52.82 -23.64
CA SER A 191 -32.28 53.76 -23.36
C SER A 191 -31.77 55.10 -22.82
N GLN A 192 -30.70 55.11 -22.03
CA GLN A 192 -30.05 56.35 -21.56
C GLN A 192 -29.48 57.18 -22.72
N VAL A 193 -28.87 56.54 -23.72
CA VAL A 193 -28.35 57.22 -24.92
C VAL A 193 -29.49 57.81 -25.74
N GLU A 194 -30.58 57.05 -25.94
CA GLU A 194 -31.79 57.55 -26.61
C GLU A 194 -32.39 58.75 -25.89
N PHE A 195 -32.47 58.70 -24.55
CA PHE A 195 -32.96 59.80 -23.73
C PHE A 195 -32.11 61.06 -23.89
N GLU A 196 -30.77 60.96 -23.81
CA GLU A 196 -29.89 62.11 -24.02
C GLU A 196 -29.99 62.64 -25.46
N SER A 197 -30.14 61.76 -26.46
CA SER A 197 -30.37 62.18 -27.86
C SER A 197 -31.68 62.99 -28.00
N LEU A 198 -32.77 62.52 -27.42
CA LEU A 198 -34.05 63.24 -27.43
C LEU A 198 -33.96 64.57 -26.69
N LYS A 199 -33.23 64.61 -25.57
CA LYS A 199 -32.98 65.84 -24.82
C LYS A 199 -32.19 66.87 -25.66
N HIS A 200 -31.19 66.42 -26.43
CA HIS A 200 -30.50 67.29 -27.39
C HIS A 200 -31.43 67.81 -28.48
N GLU A 201 -32.30 66.95 -29.01
CA GLU A 201 -33.27 67.35 -30.03
C GLU A 201 -34.30 68.36 -29.49
N ILE A 202 -34.79 68.16 -28.26
CA ILE A 202 -35.69 69.12 -27.59
C ILE A 202 -35.00 70.48 -27.43
N ARG A 203 -33.72 70.52 -27.03
CA ARG A 203 -32.97 71.79 -26.92
C ARG A 203 -32.85 72.49 -28.27
N ARG A 204 -32.51 71.74 -29.32
CA ARG A 204 -32.40 72.27 -30.70
C ARG A 204 -33.73 72.87 -31.16
N LEU A 205 -34.84 72.16 -30.94
CA LEU A 205 -36.19 72.64 -31.27
C LEU A 205 -36.57 73.87 -30.42
N HIS A 206 -36.12 73.94 -29.18
CA HIS A 206 -36.36 75.10 -28.31
C HIS A 206 -35.61 76.34 -28.82
N GLU A 207 -34.34 76.20 -29.19
CA GLU A 207 -33.54 77.27 -29.82
C GLU A 207 -34.18 77.76 -31.13
N GLU A 208 -34.69 76.83 -31.96
CA GLU A 208 -35.42 77.17 -33.18
C GLU A 208 -36.72 77.92 -32.90
N MET A 209 -37.46 77.52 -31.86
CA MET A 209 -38.65 78.22 -31.39
C MET A 209 -38.34 79.63 -30.86
N GLU A 210 -37.25 79.81 -30.10
CA GLU A 210 -36.80 81.12 -29.61
C GLU A 210 -36.42 82.05 -30.76
N LEU A 211 -35.68 81.55 -31.75
CA LEU A 211 -35.36 82.32 -32.96
C LEU A 211 -36.60 82.76 -33.73
N LEU A 212 -37.58 81.85 -33.89
CA LEU A 212 -38.84 82.19 -34.55
C LEU A 212 -39.64 83.22 -33.75
N ASN A 213 -39.65 83.13 -32.41
CA ASN A 213 -40.27 84.13 -31.55
C ASN A 213 -39.62 85.51 -31.71
N LEU A 214 -38.28 85.58 -31.74
CA LEU A 214 -37.56 86.83 -32.01
C LEU A 214 -37.94 87.43 -33.37
N GLN A 215 -38.02 86.60 -34.42
CA GLN A 215 -38.47 87.05 -35.74
C GLN A 215 -39.90 87.59 -35.72
N VAL A 216 -40.80 86.95 -34.98
CA VAL A 216 -42.18 87.42 -34.80
C VAL A 216 -42.22 88.76 -34.05
N GLU A 217 -41.41 88.93 -33.00
CA GLU A 217 -41.29 90.19 -32.26
C GLU A 217 -40.76 91.33 -33.15
N GLU A 218 -39.71 91.07 -33.94
CA GLU A 218 -39.16 92.02 -34.91
C GLU A 218 -40.20 92.43 -35.96
N LEU A 219 -40.91 91.46 -36.56
CA LEU A 219 -42.01 91.73 -37.50
C LEU A 219 -43.14 92.53 -36.84
N THR A 220 -43.46 92.24 -35.58
CA THR A 220 -44.47 92.98 -34.81
C THR A 220 -44.02 94.42 -34.56
N ASN A 221 -42.74 94.65 -34.25
CA ASN A 221 -42.18 95.99 -34.08
C ASN A 221 -42.16 96.76 -35.41
N LEU A 222 -41.76 96.12 -36.53
CA LEU A 222 -41.83 96.72 -37.86
C LEU A 222 -43.27 97.07 -38.24
N LYS A 223 -44.24 96.21 -37.92
CA LYS A 223 -45.66 96.49 -38.11
C LYS A 223 -46.10 97.72 -37.31
N LYS A 224 -45.73 97.82 -36.02
CA LYS A 224 -46.03 99.02 -35.20
C LYS A 224 -45.45 100.30 -35.78
N ILE A 225 -44.22 100.24 -36.30
CA ILE A 225 -43.58 101.39 -36.97
C ILE A 225 -44.36 101.78 -38.23
N ALA A 226 -44.74 100.80 -39.05
CA ALA A 226 -45.54 101.04 -40.26
C ALA A 226 -46.93 101.61 -39.94
N GLU A 227 -47.60 101.09 -38.90
CA GLU A 227 -48.86 101.61 -38.39
C GLU A 227 -48.71 103.06 -37.91
N LYS A 228 -47.67 103.36 -37.13
CA LYS A 228 -47.38 104.72 -36.67
C LYS A 228 -47.11 105.69 -37.83
N HIS A 229 -46.32 105.29 -38.82
CA HIS A 229 -46.09 106.12 -40.00
C HIS A 229 -47.38 106.35 -40.81
N MET A 230 -48.27 105.36 -40.86
CA MET A 230 -49.59 105.53 -41.46
C MET A 230 -50.44 106.53 -40.67
N GLU A 231 -50.45 106.44 -39.33
CA GLU A 231 -51.12 107.40 -38.44
C GLU A 231 -50.58 108.82 -38.64
N GLU A 232 -49.26 109.00 -38.61
CA GLU A 232 -48.60 110.30 -38.85
C GLU A 232 -48.96 110.88 -40.23
N ALA A 233 -49.03 110.04 -41.27
CA ALA A 233 -49.45 110.48 -42.60
C ALA A 233 -50.94 110.88 -42.64
N LEU A 234 -51.81 110.16 -41.92
CA LEU A 234 -53.22 110.49 -41.80
C LEU A 234 -53.44 111.78 -41.00
N GLU A 235 -52.72 111.99 -39.91
CA GLU A 235 -52.72 113.24 -39.13
C GLU A 235 -52.21 114.41 -39.96
N SER A 236 -51.12 114.23 -40.72
CA SER A 236 -50.62 115.25 -41.65
C SER A 236 -51.69 115.62 -42.69
N LEU A 237 -52.35 114.63 -43.29
CA LEU A 237 -53.44 114.85 -44.24
C LEU A 237 -54.64 115.56 -43.59
N GLN A 238 -54.96 115.23 -42.34
CA GLN A 238 -56.00 115.92 -41.58
C GLN A 238 -55.60 117.37 -41.31
N SER A 239 -54.37 117.62 -40.89
CA SER A 239 -53.86 118.99 -40.67
C SER A 239 -53.88 119.83 -41.96
N GLU A 240 -53.54 119.24 -43.11
CA GLU A 240 -53.67 119.89 -44.42
C GLU A 240 -55.14 120.19 -44.76
N ARG A 241 -56.06 119.27 -44.47
CA ARG A 241 -57.51 119.49 -44.65
C ARG A 241 -58.01 120.59 -43.75
N GLU A 242 -57.61 120.62 -42.48
CA GLU A 242 -57.97 121.65 -41.51
C GLU A 242 -57.40 123.02 -41.92
N ALA A 243 -56.13 123.09 -42.35
CA ALA A 243 -55.53 124.30 -42.90
C ALA A 243 -56.28 124.79 -44.15
N LYS A 244 -56.65 123.87 -45.05
CA LYS A 244 -57.46 124.19 -46.23
C LYS A 244 -58.87 124.68 -45.86
N TYR A 245 -59.49 124.09 -44.84
CA TYR A 245 -60.77 124.56 -44.31
C TYR A 245 -60.64 125.92 -43.61
N ALA A 246 -59.54 126.18 -42.90
CA ALA A 246 -59.26 127.46 -42.28
C ALA A 246 -59.09 128.56 -43.34
N LEU A 247 -58.29 128.31 -44.38
CA LEU A 247 -58.17 129.21 -45.53
C LEU A 247 -59.51 129.42 -46.24
N LYS A 248 -60.30 128.36 -46.41
CA LYS A 248 -61.67 128.46 -46.94
C LYS A 248 -62.55 129.33 -46.04
N LYS A 249 -62.45 129.20 -44.71
CA LYS A 249 -63.21 130.01 -43.75
C LYS A 249 -62.76 131.48 -43.78
N GLU A 250 -61.47 131.77 -43.94
CA GLU A 250 -60.98 133.14 -44.14
C GLU A 250 -61.49 133.72 -45.46
N LEU A 251 -61.52 132.93 -46.53
CA LEU A 251 -62.13 133.31 -47.81
C LEU A 251 -63.64 133.55 -47.66
N ASP A 252 -64.37 132.66 -46.99
CA ASP A 252 -65.79 132.81 -46.70
C ASP A 252 -66.05 134.03 -45.77
N GLN A 253 -65.13 134.36 -44.86
CA GLN A 253 -65.17 135.60 -44.07
C GLN A 253 -64.90 136.84 -44.92
N HIS A 254 -64.01 136.75 -45.91
CA HIS A 254 -63.76 137.80 -46.90
C HIS A 254 -64.99 138.03 -47.78
N ILE A 255 -65.61 136.94 -48.24
CA ILE A 255 -66.89 136.95 -48.95
C ILE A 255 -67.95 137.54 -48.03
N ASN A 256 -68.10 137.12 -46.78
CA ASN A 256 -69.08 137.68 -45.84
C ASN A 256 -68.84 139.16 -45.50
N ARG A 257 -67.59 139.65 -45.52
CA ARG A 257 -67.28 141.08 -45.43
C ARG A 257 -67.75 141.85 -46.67
N GLU A 258 -67.70 141.23 -47.86
CA GLU A 258 -68.31 141.77 -49.09
C GLU A 258 -69.85 141.59 -49.14
N SER A 259 -70.39 140.56 -48.49
CA SER A 259 -71.83 140.26 -48.40
C SER A 259 -72.61 141.21 -47.49
N PHE A 260 -71.95 142.03 -46.67
CA PHE A 260 -72.61 142.99 -45.76
C PHE A 260 -73.31 144.16 -46.49
N TYR A 261 -73.12 144.28 -47.82
CA TYR A 261 -73.85 145.22 -48.67
C TYR A 261 -74.97 144.59 -49.51
N ASN A 262 -75.24 143.28 -49.39
CA ASN A 262 -76.37 142.67 -50.09
C ASN A 262 -77.11 141.64 -49.22
N ILE A 263 -78.29 142.08 -48.78
CA ILE A 263 -79.45 141.26 -48.39
C ILE A 263 -79.47 140.86 -46.90
N ASN A 264 -79.78 141.90 -46.13
CA ASN A 264 -80.65 141.83 -44.96
C ASN A 264 -82.08 141.43 -45.43
N ASN A 265 -82.77 140.58 -44.66
CA ASN A 265 -84.19 140.19 -44.77
C ASN A 265 -84.62 139.22 -45.89
N LEU A 266 -84.65 137.91 -45.59
CA LEU A 266 -85.88 137.10 -45.67
C LEU A 266 -85.78 135.78 -44.86
N ALA A 267 -86.39 135.82 -43.67
CA ALA A 267 -87.21 134.81 -42.99
C ALA A 267 -86.73 133.34 -42.87
N TYR A 268 -86.43 132.84 -41.66
CA TYR A 268 -87.33 132.43 -40.55
C TYR A 268 -88.21 131.19 -40.84
N SER A 269 -87.93 130.12 -40.08
CA SER A 269 -88.85 129.12 -39.47
C SER A 269 -88.67 127.65 -39.84
N ILE A 270 -88.88 126.81 -38.81
CA ILE A 270 -89.06 125.33 -38.71
C ILE A 270 -87.75 124.59 -38.35
N ARG A 271 -87.41 124.24 -37.09
CA ARG A 271 -88.07 123.57 -35.93
C ARG A 271 -88.04 122.02 -35.95
N GLY A 272 -87.40 121.46 -34.91
CA GLY A 272 -87.77 120.22 -34.17
C GLY A 272 -86.77 119.06 -34.26
N MET A 273 -86.52 118.19 -33.26
CA MET A 273 -86.96 117.97 -31.86
C MET A 273 -86.16 116.70 -31.36
N THR A 274 -85.47 116.68 -30.19
CA THR A 274 -85.78 115.93 -28.92
C THR A 274 -85.94 114.39 -29.08
N ASP A 275 -85.51 113.42 -28.24
CA ASP A 275 -85.08 113.30 -26.83
C ASP A 275 -84.35 111.93 -26.61
N GLU A 276 -83.64 111.82 -25.47
CA GLU A 276 -83.24 110.62 -24.67
C GLU A 276 -84.43 109.66 -24.35
N PRO A 277 -84.32 108.43 -23.74
CA PRO A 277 -83.38 108.10 -22.65
C PRO A 277 -82.89 106.63 -22.41
N ALA A 278 -81.92 106.52 -21.50
CA ALA A 278 -81.71 105.58 -20.37
C ALA A 278 -82.13 104.08 -20.38
N LEU A 279 -81.19 103.23 -19.90
CA LEU A 279 -81.27 102.16 -18.86
C LEU A 279 -79.85 101.52 -18.82
N GLY A 280 -79.12 101.23 -17.74
CA GLY A 280 -79.43 100.98 -16.33
C GLY A 280 -78.78 99.63 -15.93
N SER A 281 -78.06 99.59 -14.80
CA SER A 281 -77.45 98.45 -14.05
C SER A 281 -75.93 98.23 -14.29
N ASP A 282 -75.00 98.72 -13.45
CA ASP A 282 -74.70 98.42 -12.02
C ASP A 282 -74.09 97.02 -11.84
N GLY A 283 -72.89 96.78 -11.27
CA GLY A 283 -71.80 97.56 -10.67
C GLY A 283 -70.53 96.66 -10.63
N GLU A 284 -69.30 97.19 -10.78
CA GLU A 284 -68.35 97.65 -9.72
C GLU A 284 -67.97 96.50 -8.74
N ASP A 285 -66.74 96.20 -8.32
CA ASP A 285 -65.48 96.93 -8.05
C ASP A 285 -64.34 95.86 -8.05
N ASP A 286 -63.12 96.03 -8.55
CA ASP A 286 -62.02 96.96 -8.25
C ASP A 286 -60.93 96.44 -7.26
N ILE A 287 -59.78 96.06 -7.87
CA ILE A 287 -58.35 96.36 -7.54
C ILE A 287 -57.71 95.67 -6.26
N PRO A 288 -56.38 95.75 -5.97
CA PRO A 288 -55.28 94.82 -6.35
C PRO A 288 -54.37 94.38 -5.16
N GLY A 289 -53.24 93.73 -5.45
CA GLY A 289 -51.98 94.14 -4.78
C GLY A 289 -51.05 93.05 -4.23
N LEU A 290 -49.86 93.03 -4.83
CA LEU A 290 -48.64 92.29 -4.49
C LEU A 290 -47.97 92.83 -3.20
N LYS A 291 -47.49 91.98 -2.27
CA LYS A 291 -46.10 91.95 -1.71
C LYS A 291 -45.92 91.17 -0.38
N ARG A 292 -44.94 90.26 -0.42
CA ARG A 292 -43.74 90.11 0.46
C ARG A 292 -43.87 89.64 1.93
N ILE A 293 -43.39 88.40 2.15
CA ILE A 293 -42.37 87.84 3.09
C ILE A 293 -42.20 88.45 4.51
N GLU A 294 -41.97 87.52 5.47
CA GLU A 294 -41.53 87.60 6.90
C GLU A 294 -42.68 87.44 7.91
N ALA A 295 -42.64 86.66 9.00
CA ALA A 295 -41.70 85.76 9.67
C ALA A 295 -42.56 84.81 10.56
N THR A 296 -42.30 83.50 10.63
CA THR A 296 -41.67 82.78 11.76
C THR A 296 -42.36 82.90 13.12
N LEU A 297 -42.66 81.72 13.70
CA LEU A 297 -43.05 81.36 15.08
C LEU A 297 -44.55 81.33 15.41
N GLY A 298 -45.02 80.11 15.73
CA GLY A 298 -46.06 79.97 16.74
C GLY A 298 -47.02 78.79 16.58
N GLY A 299 -46.55 77.59 16.92
CA GLY A 299 -47.35 76.70 17.78
C GLY A 299 -48.28 75.66 17.15
N GLY A 300 -47.95 74.39 17.45
CA GLY A 300 -48.86 73.24 17.45
C GLY A 300 -48.83 72.43 16.15
N SER A 301 -48.72 71.10 16.14
CA SER A 301 -48.75 70.08 17.18
C SER A 301 -48.20 68.80 16.55
N ALA A 302 -47.54 67.98 17.37
CA ALA A 302 -46.92 66.72 17.04
C ALA A 302 -47.74 65.77 16.16
N SER A 303 -47.10 65.22 15.13
CA SER A 303 -47.20 63.81 14.76
C SER A 303 -45.89 63.40 14.06
N GLU A 304 -45.29 62.34 14.57
CA GLU A 304 -43.92 61.90 14.35
C GLU A 304 -43.69 61.29 12.95
N LEU A 305 -42.59 61.74 12.34
CA LEU A 305 -41.62 61.05 11.49
C LEU A 305 -42.00 59.64 10.97
N ALA A 306 -42.48 59.59 9.73
CA ALA A 306 -42.33 58.41 8.86
C ALA A 306 -41.19 58.68 7.86
N SER A 307 -40.12 57.91 8.05
CA SER A 307 -38.91 57.79 7.23
C SER A 307 -39.19 57.29 5.81
N PRO A 308 -38.58 57.85 4.74
CA PRO A 308 -38.41 57.15 3.48
C PRO A 308 -37.09 56.35 3.51
N ASP A 309 -37.28 55.03 3.64
CA ASP A 309 -36.36 53.89 3.43
C ASP A 309 -34.98 54.23 2.82
N ASP A 310 -34.00 54.40 3.70
CA ASP A 310 -32.58 54.48 3.38
C ASP A 310 -32.02 53.04 3.30
N LYS A 311 -32.15 52.42 2.14
CA LYS A 311 -31.45 51.17 1.78
C LYS A 311 -30.41 51.44 0.69
N GLN A 312 -29.48 52.35 0.96
CA GLN A 312 -28.12 52.12 0.48
C GLN A 312 -27.49 51.08 1.40
N VAL A 313 -27.64 49.81 1.03
CA VAL A 313 -26.74 48.76 1.50
C VAL A 313 -25.40 49.08 0.87
N ASP A 314 -24.51 49.70 1.65
CA ASP A 314 -23.14 49.94 1.26
C ASP A 314 -22.45 48.58 1.04
N LEU A 315 -22.18 48.24 -0.22
CA LEU A 315 -21.55 46.98 -0.64
C LEU A 315 -20.15 46.81 -0.02
N PHE A 316 -19.49 47.91 0.36
CA PHE A 316 -18.23 47.87 1.12
C PHE A 316 -18.45 47.40 2.56
N SER A 317 -19.54 47.83 3.20
CA SER A 317 -19.93 47.31 4.50
C SER A 317 -20.34 45.84 4.42
N GLU A 318 -21.09 45.39 3.41
CA GLU A 318 -21.63 44.03 3.37
C GLU A 318 -20.58 42.95 3.02
N VAL A 319 -19.66 43.24 2.09
CA VAL A 319 -18.56 42.32 1.74
C VAL A 319 -17.55 42.21 2.88
N HIS A 320 -17.16 43.35 3.48
CA HIS A 320 -16.28 43.31 4.64
C HIS A 320 -16.98 42.73 5.86
N LEU A 321 -18.27 42.98 6.12
CA LEU A 321 -18.98 42.39 7.26
C LEU A 321 -19.08 40.86 7.15
N ASN A 322 -19.20 40.32 5.94
CA ASN A 322 -19.24 38.87 5.74
C ASN A 322 -17.85 38.22 5.90
N GLU A 323 -16.79 38.88 5.44
CA GLU A 323 -15.40 38.47 5.71
C GLU A 323 -15.04 38.63 7.19
N LEU A 324 -15.47 39.72 7.84
CA LEU A 324 -15.26 39.99 9.25
C LEU A 324 -16.04 38.98 10.10
N ARG A 325 -17.29 38.64 9.75
CA ARG A 325 -18.05 37.54 10.39
C ARG A 325 -17.41 36.17 10.18
N LYS A 326 -16.82 35.90 9.01
CA LYS A 326 -16.07 34.65 8.78
C LYS A 326 -14.82 34.60 9.65
N LEU A 327 -14.07 35.69 9.74
CA LEU A 327 -12.88 35.82 10.60
C LEU A 327 -13.25 35.77 12.08
N GLU A 328 -14.35 36.40 12.51
CA GLU A 328 -14.89 36.31 13.88
C GLU A 328 -15.29 34.88 14.22
N LYS A 329 -15.96 34.17 13.31
CA LYS A 329 -16.32 32.77 13.51
C LYS A 329 -15.11 31.84 13.56
N GLN A 330 -14.09 32.11 12.74
CA GLN A 330 -12.81 31.39 12.79
C GLN A 330 -12.06 31.69 14.10
N LEU A 331 -12.08 32.95 14.57
CA LEU A 331 -11.49 33.36 15.83
C LEU A 331 -12.21 32.69 17.02
N GLU A 332 -13.55 32.69 17.03
CA GLU A 332 -14.35 32.03 18.06
C GLU A 332 -14.10 30.51 18.09
N GLN A 333 -13.93 29.89 16.92
CA GLN A 333 -13.56 28.49 16.80
C GLN A 333 -12.16 28.23 17.37
N LEU A 334 -11.17 29.06 17.03
CA LEU A 334 -9.82 28.96 17.56
C LEU A 334 -9.76 29.25 19.07
N GLU A 335 -10.58 30.16 19.59
CA GLU A 335 -10.71 30.43 21.02
C GLU A 335 -11.33 29.23 21.77
N LYS A 336 -12.35 28.59 21.18
CA LYS A 336 -12.92 27.34 21.69
C LYS A 336 -11.88 26.22 21.71
N GLU A 337 -11.15 26.02 20.61
CA GLU A 337 -10.07 25.03 20.53
C GLU A 337 -8.95 25.31 21.54
N LYS A 338 -8.55 26.57 21.69
CA LYS A 338 -7.58 26.99 22.72
C LYS A 338 -8.08 26.69 24.12
N LEU A 339 -9.35 26.95 24.43
CA LEU A 339 -9.94 26.62 25.74
C LEU A 339 -9.95 25.11 25.98
N THR A 340 -10.34 24.32 24.99
CA THR A 340 -10.31 22.84 25.07
C THR A 340 -8.88 22.32 25.26
N LEU A 341 -7.91 22.82 24.51
CA LEU A 341 -6.50 22.44 24.66
C LEU A 341 -5.93 22.85 26.02
N THR A 342 -6.31 24.03 26.52
CA THR A 342 -5.90 24.51 27.85
C THR A 342 -6.51 23.64 28.95
N GLN A 343 -7.77 23.21 28.79
CA GLN A 343 -8.41 22.29 29.72
C GLN A 343 -7.75 20.91 29.69
N ASN A 344 -7.50 20.35 28.50
CA ASN A 344 -6.78 19.08 28.35
C ASN A 344 -5.37 19.15 28.97
N LEU A 345 -4.67 20.28 28.83
CA LEU A 345 -3.36 20.48 29.45
C LEU A 345 -3.45 20.46 30.97
N ARG A 346 -4.45 21.12 31.57
CA ARG A 346 -4.68 21.09 33.02
C ARG A 346 -5.04 19.70 33.52
N ASP A 347 -5.89 18.98 32.78
CA ASP A 347 -6.31 17.63 33.13
C ASP A 347 -5.11 16.66 33.07
N ASN A 348 -4.26 16.80 32.05
CA ASN A 348 -3.00 16.07 31.95
C ASN A 348 -2.02 16.42 33.08
N GLN A 349 -1.88 17.70 33.43
CA GLN A 349 -1.06 18.12 34.56
C GLN A 349 -1.55 17.52 35.88
N ALA A 350 -2.86 17.55 36.14
CA ALA A 350 -3.46 16.95 37.34
C ALA A 350 -3.27 15.42 37.37
N MET A 351 -3.36 14.75 36.21
CA MET A 351 -3.11 13.30 36.11
C MET A 351 -1.63 12.97 36.41
N VAL A 352 -0.70 13.78 35.90
CA VAL A 352 0.74 13.60 36.18
C VAL A 352 1.01 13.79 37.67
N GLU A 353 0.51 14.85 38.30
CA GLU A 353 0.66 15.08 39.75
C GLU A 353 0.09 13.93 40.58
N LYS A 354 -1.09 13.40 40.20
CA LYS A 354 -1.68 12.22 40.84
C LYS A 354 -0.78 10.99 40.72
N SER A 355 -0.27 10.71 39.52
CA SER A 355 0.63 9.55 39.29
C SER A 355 1.96 9.68 40.04
N GLN A 356 2.51 10.90 40.16
CA GLN A 356 3.70 11.17 40.97
C GLN A 356 3.43 10.95 42.46
N GLY A 357 2.26 11.35 42.96
CA GLY A 357 1.83 11.08 44.33
C GLY A 357 1.69 9.58 44.62
N GLU A 358 1.06 8.82 43.71
CA GLU A 358 0.96 7.36 43.81
C GLU A 358 2.34 6.70 43.81
N LEU A 359 3.27 7.17 42.97
CA LEU A 359 4.64 6.67 42.93
C LEU A 359 5.41 6.95 44.23
N GLN A 360 5.26 8.13 44.84
CA GLN A 360 5.89 8.42 46.14
C GLN A 360 5.38 7.48 47.24
N VAL A 361 4.07 7.20 47.27
CA VAL A 361 3.48 6.23 48.20
C VAL A 361 4.05 4.83 47.96
N PHE A 362 4.23 4.44 46.70
CA PHE A 362 4.84 3.17 46.32
C PHE A 362 6.30 3.05 46.81
N ILE A 363 7.12 4.09 46.60
CA ILE A 363 8.51 4.15 47.08
C ILE A 363 8.59 4.07 48.60
N ALA A 364 7.71 4.77 49.32
CA ALA A 364 7.66 4.72 50.78
C ALA A 364 7.37 3.30 51.29
N ARG A 365 6.45 2.57 50.65
CA ARG A 365 6.14 1.18 50.99
C ARG A 365 7.27 0.20 50.67
N LEU A 366 7.96 0.38 49.54
CA LEU A 366 9.17 -0.42 49.23
C LEU A 366 10.27 -0.22 50.27
N THR A 367 10.44 1.02 50.75
CA THR A 367 11.41 1.33 51.81
C THR A 367 11.05 0.64 53.13
N GLN A 368 9.76 0.61 53.47
CA GLN A 368 9.26 -0.12 54.65
C GLN A 368 9.49 -1.64 54.51
N LEU A 369 9.22 -2.22 53.33
CA LEU A 369 9.47 -3.64 53.05
C LEU A 369 10.95 -3.99 53.22
N ALA A 370 11.86 -3.15 52.69
CA ALA A 370 13.30 -3.33 52.87
C ALA A 370 13.71 -3.31 54.35
N ALA A 371 13.16 -2.40 55.15
CA ALA A 371 13.44 -2.32 56.59
C ALA A 371 12.97 -3.58 57.36
N HIS A 372 11.85 -4.19 56.96
CA HIS A 372 11.38 -5.45 57.53
C HIS A 372 12.29 -6.64 57.15
N VAL A 373 12.78 -6.69 55.90
CA VAL A 373 13.76 -7.70 55.47
C VAL A 373 15.08 -7.56 56.21
N ASP A 374 15.58 -6.34 56.38
CA ASP A 374 16.79 -6.05 57.15
C ASP A 374 16.63 -6.46 58.63
N SER A 375 15.44 -6.25 59.20
CA SER A 375 15.10 -6.66 60.56
C SER A 375 15.13 -8.19 60.72
N LEU A 376 14.59 -8.94 59.74
CA LEU A 376 14.69 -10.40 59.70
C LEU A 376 16.13 -10.89 59.51
N GLN A 377 16.92 -10.22 58.67
CA GLN A 377 18.34 -10.55 58.48
C GLN A 377 19.16 -10.31 59.74
N HIS A 378 18.92 -9.21 60.46
CA HIS A 378 19.56 -8.93 61.75
C HIS A 378 19.14 -9.96 62.82
N LEU A 379 17.86 -10.35 62.83
CA LEU A 379 17.36 -11.43 63.68
C LEU A 379 18.05 -12.76 63.36
N SER A 380 18.28 -13.09 62.09
CA SER A 380 19.00 -14.31 61.66
C SER A 380 20.48 -14.30 62.07
N GLN A 381 21.21 -13.19 61.84
CA GLN A 381 22.63 -13.08 62.20
C GLN A 381 22.87 -13.17 63.71
N ASN A 382 21.90 -12.76 64.54
CA ASN A 382 21.99 -12.88 65.99
C ASN A 382 21.74 -14.32 66.50
N VAL A 383 21.10 -15.18 65.71
CA VAL A 383 20.99 -16.63 66.00
C VAL A 383 22.36 -17.29 65.89
N ASP A 384 23.08 -17.04 64.79
CA ASP A 384 24.41 -17.63 64.56
C ASP A 384 25.42 -17.28 65.67
N LYS A 385 25.35 -16.07 66.21
CA LYS A 385 26.22 -15.62 67.30
C LYS A 385 25.91 -16.27 68.65
N ASN A 386 24.66 -16.67 68.90
CA ASN A 386 24.23 -17.25 70.17
C ASN A 386 24.34 -18.78 70.22
N VAL A 387 24.36 -19.46 69.06
CA VAL A 387 24.60 -20.92 68.94
C VAL A 387 26.03 -21.30 69.35
N SER A 388 26.98 -20.36 69.31
CA SER A 388 28.40 -20.61 69.57
C SER A 388 28.80 -20.63 71.06
N LYS A 389 27.85 -20.48 72.01
CA LYS A 389 28.15 -20.48 73.46
C LYS A 389 27.89 -21.85 74.11
N PRO A 390 28.79 -22.36 74.97
CA PRO A 390 28.66 -23.69 75.56
C PRO A 390 27.45 -23.81 76.50
N ALA A 391 26.78 -24.96 76.38
CA ALA A 391 25.51 -25.29 77.03
C ALA A 391 25.63 -25.47 78.55
N LEU A 392 25.22 -24.47 79.32
CA LEU A 392 24.88 -24.61 80.74
C LEU A 392 23.49 -24.04 81.10
N GLU A 393 22.76 -23.46 80.14
CA GLU A 393 21.44 -22.84 80.38
C GLU A 393 20.45 -23.14 79.24
N ALA A 394 20.21 -24.42 78.94
CA ALA A 394 19.31 -24.87 77.87
C ALA A 394 17.90 -24.25 77.94
N GLY A 395 17.38 -23.99 79.15
CA GLY A 395 16.08 -23.34 79.36
C GLY A 395 16.05 -21.86 78.94
N LYS A 396 17.14 -21.11 79.15
CA LYS A 396 17.23 -19.71 78.70
C LYS A 396 17.43 -19.61 77.20
N ILE A 397 18.18 -20.54 76.62
CA ILE A 397 18.34 -20.67 75.17
C ILE A 397 16.99 -20.97 74.51
N LEU A 398 16.21 -21.93 75.04
CA LEU A 398 14.87 -22.24 74.52
C LEU A 398 13.91 -21.05 74.62
N SER A 399 13.92 -20.31 75.73
CA SER A 399 13.10 -19.10 75.91
C SER A 399 13.49 -17.98 74.91
N GLN A 400 14.79 -17.81 74.64
CA GLN A 400 15.28 -16.88 73.62
C GLN A 400 14.86 -17.29 72.21
N TYR A 401 14.95 -18.59 71.86
CA TYR A 401 14.45 -19.10 70.57
C TYR A 401 12.94 -18.91 70.42
N GLN A 402 12.16 -19.11 71.48
CA GLN A 402 10.72 -18.91 71.44
C GLN A 402 10.37 -17.42 71.25
N GLN A 403 11.10 -16.51 71.91
CA GLN A 403 10.93 -15.07 71.73
C GLN A 403 11.33 -14.63 70.31
N TRP A 404 12.42 -15.17 69.77
CA TRP A 404 12.87 -14.93 68.41
C TRP A 404 11.85 -15.40 67.39
N PHE A 405 11.36 -16.63 67.50
CA PHE A 405 10.34 -17.19 66.62
C PHE A 405 9.09 -16.31 66.63
N LYS A 406 8.67 -15.82 67.81
CA LYS A 406 7.54 -14.90 67.94
C LYS A 406 7.78 -13.55 67.24
N MET A 407 8.98 -12.99 67.29
CA MET A 407 9.32 -11.73 66.60
C MET A 407 9.41 -11.94 65.09
N SER A 408 10.08 -13.00 64.63
CA SER A 408 10.15 -13.36 63.21
C SER A 408 8.77 -13.62 62.62
N CYS A 409 7.86 -14.30 63.33
CA CYS A 409 6.48 -14.49 62.89
C CYS A 409 5.71 -13.16 62.75
N LYS A 410 5.95 -12.18 63.64
CA LYS A 410 5.32 -10.85 63.54
C LYS A 410 5.83 -10.07 62.32
N GLU A 411 7.16 -10.07 62.09
CA GLU A 411 7.77 -9.43 60.93
C GLU A 411 7.30 -10.09 59.62
N ILE A 412 7.20 -11.42 59.59
CA ILE A 412 6.65 -12.15 58.42
C ILE A 412 5.19 -11.79 58.18
N GLU A 413 4.37 -11.65 59.22
CA GLU A 413 2.97 -11.26 59.06
C GLU A 413 2.82 -9.81 58.58
N GLN A 414 3.67 -8.91 59.05
CA GLN A 414 3.72 -7.52 58.57
C GLN A 414 4.19 -7.45 57.10
N LEU A 415 5.23 -8.21 56.73
CA LEU A 415 5.69 -8.33 55.33
C LEU A 415 4.58 -8.86 54.42
N LYS A 416 3.81 -9.86 54.86
CA LYS A 416 2.66 -10.36 54.10
C LYS A 416 1.59 -9.28 53.92
N GLN A 417 1.35 -8.46 54.94
CA GLN A 417 0.40 -7.36 54.84
C GLN A 417 0.87 -6.27 53.89
N ASP A 418 2.16 -5.88 53.97
CA ASP A 418 2.76 -4.87 53.11
C ASP A 418 2.82 -5.34 51.64
N ILE A 419 3.08 -6.64 51.39
CA ILE A 419 3.00 -7.25 50.04
C ILE A 419 1.56 -7.19 49.52
N ARG A 420 0.55 -7.56 50.32
CA ARG A 420 -0.87 -7.46 49.91
C ARG A 420 -1.29 -6.03 49.59
N ASP A 421 -0.76 -5.05 50.30
CA ASP A 421 -1.06 -3.63 50.06
C ASP A 421 -0.26 -3.06 48.88
N LEU A 422 0.94 -3.58 48.60
CA LEU A 422 1.68 -3.32 47.35
C LEU A 422 0.99 -3.92 46.13
N GLU A 423 0.45 -5.13 46.23
CA GLU A 423 -0.34 -5.77 45.15
C GLU A 423 -1.56 -4.93 44.76
N LYS A 424 -2.23 -4.29 45.74
CA LYS A 424 -3.35 -3.36 45.47
C LYS A 424 -2.94 -2.10 44.73
N LEU A 425 -1.72 -1.59 44.95
CA LEU A 425 -1.17 -0.43 44.22
C LEU A 425 -0.56 -0.83 42.87
N ALA A 426 -0.04 -2.05 42.76
CA ALA A 426 0.54 -2.60 41.53
C ALA A 426 -0.52 -3.12 40.55
N ASN A 427 -1.76 -3.34 41.02
CA ASN A 427 -2.91 -3.51 40.14
C ASN A 427 -3.08 -2.24 39.32
N VAL A 428 -2.65 -2.39 38.06
CA VAL A 428 -2.57 -1.42 36.98
C VAL A 428 -3.56 -0.27 37.16
N SER A 429 -3.05 0.88 37.59
CA SER A 429 -3.79 2.15 37.53
C SER A 429 -4.40 2.29 36.13
N ASP A 430 -5.66 2.68 36.02
CA ASP A 430 -6.35 2.92 34.73
C ASP A 430 -5.50 3.78 33.77
N ALA A 431 -4.67 4.68 34.31
CA ALA A 431 -3.74 5.50 33.55
C ALA A 431 -2.64 4.66 32.85
N THR A 432 -2.16 3.59 33.47
CA THR A 432 -1.16 2.68 32.86
C THR A 432 -1.78 1.81 31.77
N LEU A 433 -3.06 1.41 31.91
CA LEU A 433 -3.80 0.74 30.83
C LEU A 433 -4.02 1.69 29.66
N GLN A 434 -4.44 2.93 29.92
CA GLN A 434 -4.63 3.96 28.91
C GLN A 434 -3.34 4.27 28.15
N LEU A 435 -2.22 4.47 28.85
CA LEU A 435 -0.92 4.68 28.20
C LEU A 435 -0.48 3.47 27.35
N ARG A 436 -0.72 2.23 27.81
CA ARG A 436 -0.44 1.04 27.00
C ARG A 436 -1.28 0.99 25.73
N THR A 437 -2.57 1.35 25.81
CA THR A 437 -3.42 1.44 24.62
C THR A 437 -2.98 2.55 23.67
N GLU A 438 -2.59 3.72 24.17
CA GLU A 438 -2.07 4.81 23.34
C GLU A 438 -0.75 4.45 22.65
N ILE A 439 0.19 3.83 23.37
CA ILE A 439 1.45 3.32 22.80
C ILE A 439 1.17 2.30 21.71
N THR A 440 0.20 1.40 21.92
CA THR A 440 -0.18 0.39 20.92
C THR A 440 -0.79 1.05 19.68
N ASN A 441 -1.66 2.06 19.87
CA ASN A 441 -2.25 2.81 18.75
C ASN A 441 -1.19 3.60 17.96
N LEU A 442 -0.22 4.23 18.64
CA LEU A 442 0.89 4.93 17.99
C LEU A 442 1.80 3.95 17.23
N LYS A 443 2.07 2.78 17.80
CA LYS A 443 2.84 1.72 17.14
C LYS A 443 2.14 1.23 15.86
N ASN A 444 0.83 1.04 15.90
CA ASN A 444 0.06 0.65 14.72
C ASN A 444 0.09 1.74 13.65
N LYS A 445 -0.11 3.02 14.03
CA LYS A 445 0.01 4.14 13.09
C LYS A 445 1.39 4.24 12.46
N LEU A 446 2.46 4.02 13.24
CA LEU A 446 3.83 4.00 12.73
C LEU A 446 4.01 2.88 11.71
N SER A 447 3.55 1.67 12.04
CA SER A 447 3.60 0.52 11.14
C SER A 447 2.83 0.78 9.84
N ASP A 448 1.66 1.42 9.91
CA ASP A 448 0.88 1.79 8.72
C ASP A 448 1.60 2.83 7.86
N THR A 449 2.29 3.79 8.48
CA THR A 449 3.09 4.78 7.75
C THR A 449 4.35 4.17 7.12
N GLU A 450 5.01 3.23 7.80
CA GLU A 450 6.16 2.50 7.28
C GLU A 450 5.74 1.64 6.09
N GLN A 451 4.62 0.91 6.20
CA GLN A 451 4.07 0.14 5.08
C GLN A 451 3.73 1.02 3.87
N LYS A 452 3.07 2.16 4.09
CA LYS A 452 2.77 3.12 3.02
C LYS A 452 4.05 3.68 2.38
N SER A 453 5.10 3.92 3.17
CA SER A 453 6.40 4.36 2.64
C SER A 453 7.02 3.28 1.77
N MET A 454 7.01 2.02 2.21
CA MET A 454 7.51 0.89 1.43
C MET A 454 6.74 0.70 0.11
N ASP A 455 5.41 0.82 0.15
CA ASP A 455 4.56 0.73 -1.04
C ASP A 455 4.89 1.87 -2.03
N LEU A 456 5.03 3.11 -1.54
CA LEU A 456 5.43 4.26 -2.36
C LEU A 456 6.84 4.12 -2.95
N GLU A 457 7.79 3.57 -2.19
CA GLU A 457 9.14 3.27 -2.70
C GLU A 457 9.12 2.21 -3.80
N ALA A 458 8.30 1.17 -3.65
CA ALA A 458 8.08 0.16 -4.67
C ALA A 458 7.45 0.75 -5.93
N ASP A 459 6.41 1.58 -5.78
CA ASP A 459 5.77 2.29 -6.89
C ASP A 459 6.74 3.23 -7.60
N LEU A 460 7.59 3.97 -6.87
CA LEU A 460 8.62 4.83 -7.45
C LEU A 460 9.66 4.04 -8.24
N LYS A 461 10.03 2.85 -7.77
CA LYS A 461 10.92 1.95 -8.50
C LYS A 461 10.28 1.47 -9.80
N LEU A 462 9.01 1.05 -9.76
CA LEU A 462 8.27 0.66 -10.97
C LEU A 462 8.12 1.84 -11.94
N LEU A 463 7.84 3.04 -11.44
CA LEU A 463 7.74 4.23 -12.26
C LEU A 463 9.07 4.58 -12.95
N ARG A 464 10.19 4.33 -12.27
CA ARG A 464 11.54 4.46 -12.84
C ARG A 464 11.78 3.42 -13.95
N GLU A 465 11.40 2.17 -13.73
CA GLU A 465 11.49 1.12 -14.75
C GLU A 465 10.63 1.47 -15.99
N PHE A 466 9.40 1.96 -15.78
CA PHE A 466 8.55 2.45 -16.88
C PHE A 466 9.15 3.64 -17.62
N ALA A 467 9.73 4.61 -16.91
CA ALA A 467 10.38 5.76 -17.53
C ALA A 467 11.61 5.36 -18.34
N SER A 468 12.41 4.42 -17.83
CA SER A 468 13.56 3.87 -18.55
C SER A 468 13.13 3.15 -19.83
N GLU A 469 12.11 2.31 -19.77
CA GLU A 469 11.57 1.58 -20.94
C GLU A 469 10.94 2.53 -21.97
N ALA A 470 10.26 3.59 -21.50
CA ALA A 470 9.75 4.64 -22.38
C ALA A 470 10.90 5.41 -23.06
N GLY A 471 11.99 5.66 -22.33
CA GLY A 471 13.20 6.28 -22.86
C GLY A 471 13.87 5.44 -23.95
N THR A 472 14.08 4.14 -23.71
CA THR A 472 14.66 3.23 -24.71
C THR A 472 13.78 3.13 -25.96
N SER A 473 12.46 3.06 -25.80
CA SER A 473 11.53 3.04 -26.94
C SER A 473 11.56 4.36 -27.74
N LEU A 474 11.72 5.51 -27.06
CA LEU A 474 11.86 6.80 -27.70
C LEU A 474 13.16 6.89 -28.51
N ASP A 475 14.28 6.43 -27.95
CA ASP A 475 15.58 6.39 -28.61
C ASP A 475 15.57 5.47 -29.84
N GLU A 476 14.97 4.29 -29.73
CA GLU A 476 14.74 3.40 -30.89
C GLU A 476 13.90 4.08 -31.98
N THR A 477 12.86 4.81 -31.59
CA THR A 477 12.01 5.56 -32.53
C THR A 477 12.80 6.69 -33.22
N GLN A 478 13.65 7.39 -32.48
CA GLN A 478 14.52 8.43 -33.01
C GLN A 478 15.51 7.86 -34.03
N ASN A 479 16.17 6.74 -33.71
CA ASN A 479 17.09 6.05 -34.62
C ASN A 479 16.38 5.55 -35.89
N ASN A 480 15.15 5.03 -35.75
CA ASN A 480 14.34 4.61 -36.90
C ASN A 480 13.95 5.80 -37.78
N LEU A 481 13.54 6.94 -37.21
CA LEU A 481 13.21 8.14 -37.98
C LEU A 481 14.44 8.72 -38.68
N GLN A 482 15.61 8.68 -38.05
CA GLN A 482 16.87 9.06 -38.70
C GLN A 482 17.13 8.20 -39.94
N THR A 483 16.98 6.88 -39.82
CA THR A 483 17.11 5.93 -40.94
C THR A 483 16.10 6.22 -42.06
N VAL A 484 14.83 6.48 -41.71
CA VAL A 484 13.78 6.84 -42.69
C VAL A 484 14.11 8.15 -43.41
N THR A 485 14.64 9.14 -42.70
CA THR A 485 15.06 10.42 -43.26
C THR A 485 16.19 10.22 -44.29
N GLU A 486 17.15 9.34 -44.00
CA GLU A 486 18.25 8.98 -44.91
C GLU A 486 17.74 8.27 -46.17
N GLU A 487 16.85 7.29 -46.03
CA GLU A 487 16.23 6.57 -47.16
C GLU A 487 15.37 7.49 -48.03
N LEU A 488 14.58 8.39 -47.42
CA LEU A 488 13.79 9.38 -48.15
C LEU A 488 14.69 10.35 -48.93
N ALA A 489 15.80 10.79 -48.35
CA ALA A 489 16.78 11.62 -49.03
C ALA A 489 17.40 10.90 -50.25
N GLN A 490 17.73 9.61 -50.12
CA GLN A 490 18.24 8.79 -51.21
C GLN A 490 17.22 8.61 -52.33
N LEU A 491 15.96 8.30 -51.99
CA LEU A 491 14.86 8.18 -52.94
C LEU A 491 14.62 9.50 -53.67
N TYR A 492 14.61 10.62 -52.95
CA TYR A 492 14.46 11.95 -53.54
C TYR A 492 15.56 12.26 -54.55
N HIS A 493 16.82 12.00 -54.16
CA HIS A 493 17.96 12.16 -55.05
C HIS A 493 17.83 11.31 -56.31
N HIS A 494 17.40 10.04 -56.18
CA HIS A 494 17.22 9.14 -57.32
C HIS A 494 16.14 9.65 -58.28
N VAL A 495 14.98 10.07 -57.77
CA VAL A 495 13.88 10.63 -58.59
C VAL A 495 14.32 11.91 -59.31
N CYS A 496 14.98 12.84 -58.62
CA CYS A 496 15.54 14.04 -59.24
C CYS A 496 16.55 13.70 -60.35
N THR A 497 17.44 12.73 -60.10
CA THR A 497 18.43 12.26 -61.09
C THR A 497 17.74 11.70 -62.35
N VAL A 498 16.68 10.91 -62.18
CA VAL A 498 15.89 10.36 -63.30
C VAL A 498 15.16 11.45 -64.08
N ASN A 499 14.72 12.51 -63.40
CA ASN A 499 14.06 13.67 -64.02
C ASN A 499 15.03 14.65 -64.68
N GLY A 500 16.34 14.53 -64.44
CA GLY A 500 17.35 15.50 -64.90
C GLY A 500 17.33 16.82 -64.12
N GLU A 501 16.74 16.82 -62.93
CA GLU A 501 16.68 17.95 -62.01
C GLU A 501 17.77 17.81 -60.94
N THR A 502 18.40 18.91 -60.53
CA THR A 502 19.31 18.89 -59.38
C THR A 502 18.50 18.86 -58.09
N PRO A 503 18.72 17.88 -57.19
CA PRO A 503 18.00 17.82 -55.92
C PRO A 503 18.20 19.11 -55.12
N THR A 504 17.12 19.76 -54.71
CA THR A 504 17.19 20.91 -53.78
C THR A 504 17.65 20.43 -52.41
N ARG A 505 18.40 21.27 -51.68
CA ARG A 505 19.07 20.94 -50.40
C ARG A 505 18.11 20.85 -49.20
N VAL A 506 16.89 20.36 -49.43
CA VAL A 506 15.77 20.35 -48.47
C VAL A 506 16.09 19.56 -47.19
N VAL A 507 16.99 18.57 -47.27
CA VAL A 507 17.42 17.78 -46.10
C VAL A 507 18.24 18.63 -45.10
N LEU A 508 18.94 19.67 -45.56
CA LEU A 508 19.77 20.56 -44.73
C LEU A 508 19.13 21.92 -44.45
N ASP A 509 18.16 22.35 -45.26
CA ASP A 509 17.53 23.66 -45.07
C ASP A 509 16.68 23.70 -43.79
N HIS A 510 16.18 22.55 -43.31
CA HIS A 510 15.48 22.43 -42.01
C HIS A 510 16.43 22.43 -40.80
N GLU A 511 17.71 22.06 -40.96
CA GLU A 511 18.72 22.25 -39.91
C GLU A 511 19.12 23.73 -39.76
N LYS A 512 18.98 24.53 -40.83
CA LYS A 512 19.30 25.97 -40.82
C LYS A 512 18.10 26.86 -40.48
N GLU A 513 16.89 26.52 -40.88
CA GLU A 513 15.66 27.21 -40.45
C GLU A 513 15.34 26.95 -38.96
N GLY A 514 15.91 25.90 -38.36
CA GLY A 514 15.94 25.68 -36.91
C GLY A 514 16.82 26.67 -36.12
N MET A 515 17.56 27.56 -36.78
CA MET A 515 18.39 28.61 -36.15
C MET A 515 17.97 30.04 -36.51
N THR A 516 16.88 30.22 -37.26
CA THR A 516 16.22 31.53 -37.38
C THR A 516 15.15 31.67 -36.30
N PRO A 517 15.30 32.61 -35.35
CA PRO A 517 14.28 32.85 -34.34
C PRO A 517 13.04 33.42 -35.01
N MET A 518 11.98 32.62 -35.10
CA MET A 518 10.64 33.15 -35.27
C MET A 518 10.32 34.01 -34.04
N THR A 519 10.35 35.33 -34.23
CA THR A 519 9.53 36.30 -33.48
C THR A 519 8.09 35.75 -33.45
N GLU A 520 7.39 35.57 -32.33
CA GLU A 520 7.45 36.20 -31.01
C GLU A 520 7.35 35.10 -29.93
N THR A 521 7.91 35.36 -28.74
CA THR A 521 8.05 34.46 -27.57
C THR A 521 9.19 33.44 -27.64
N ALA A 522 10.41 33.96 -27.82
CA ALA A 522 11.57 33.29 -27.23
C ALA A 522 11.36 33.26 -25.69
N PRO A 523 11.46 32.09 -25.02
CA PRO A 523 11.52 32.07 -23.57
C PRO A 523 12.76 32.87 -23.16
N PRO A 524 12.63 33.79 -22.19
CA PRO A 524 13.79 34.51 -21.70
C PRO A 524 14.82 33.52 -21.19
N ILE A 525 16.09 33.81 -21.44
CA ILE A 525 17.25 33.14 -20.85
C ILE A 525 16.99 33.04 -19.33
N GLY A 526 16.61 31.84 -18.86
CA GLY A 526 16.23 31.59 -17.47
C GLY A 526 15.00 30.71 -17.24
N GLU A 527 14.18 30.39 -18.25
CA GLU A 527 13.05 29.48 -18.06
C GLU A 527 13.46 28.00 -18.14
N MET A 528 13.65 27.42 -16.96
CA MET A 528 13.74 25.98 -16.71
C MET A 528 12.61 25.24 -17.44
N SER A 529 12.91 24.15 -18.17
CA SER A 529 11.89 23.31 -18.82
C SER A 529 10.82 22.90 -17.80
N LYS A 530 9.55 22.69 -18.20
CA LYS A 530 8.48 22.27 -17.29
C LYS A 530 8.85 21.02 -16.47
N ILE A 531 9.66 20.14 -17.06
CA ILE A 531 10.26 18.96 -16.41
C ILE A 531 11.29 19.37 -15.35
N GLU A 532 12.11 20.38 -15.64
CA GLU A 532 13.12 20.94 -14.76
C GLU A 532 12.52 21.77 -13.60
N LEU A 533 11.38 22.42 -13.84
CA LEU A 533 10.58 23.07 -12.80
C LEU A 533 9.95 22.03 -11.86
N LEU A 534 9.40 20.94 -12.40
CA LEU A 534 8.89 19.82 -11.61
C LEU A 534 10.01 19.13 -10.82
N ARG A 535 11.21 19.04 -11.40
CA ARG A 535 12.43 18.56 -10.74
C ARG A 535 12.83 19.43 -9.54
N SER A 536 12.78 20.76 -9.68
CA SER A 536 13.09 21.69 -8.58
C SER A 536 12.12 21.58 -7.38
N ARG A 537 10.95 20.95 -7.58
CA ARG A 537 9.94 20.71 -6.53
C ARG A 537 10.11 19.36 -5.83
N LEU A 538 10.97 18.46 -6.33
CA LEU A 538 11.29 17.21 -5.63
C LEU A 538 12.29 17.46 -4.51
N LYS A 539 12.02 16.91 -3.32
CA LYS A 539 12.92 17.00 -2.14
C LYS A 539 14.03 15.95 -2.13
N SER A 540 13.95 14.92 -2.98
CA SER A 540 14.90 13.82 -3.06
C SER A 540 15.79 13.95 -4.30
N ASP A 541 17.11 13.76 -4.11
CA ASP A 541 18.09 13.66 -5.19
C ASP A 541 17.87 12.34 -5.95
N ILE A 542 17.01 12.36 -6.96
CA ILE A 542 16.87 11.22 -7.88
C ILE A 542 18.05 11.25 -8.86
N PRO A 543 18.85 10.17 -8.97
CA PRO A 543 19.93 10.08 -9.95
C PRO A 543 19.37 10.19 -11.37
N LEU A 544 19.90 11.15 -12.14
CA LEU A 544 19.19 11.77 -13.24
C LEU A 544 19.28 11.09 -14.61
N HIS A 545 20.09 10.05 -14.72
CA HIS A 545 20.45 9.50 -16.03
C HIS A 545 19.25 8.86 -16.76
N ASP A 546 18.24 8.39 -16.04
CA ASP A 546 17.14 7.60 -16.64
C ASP A 546 15.98 8.47 -17.16
N LEU A 547 15.93 9.75 -16.78
CA LEU A 547 14.84 10.68 -17.18
C LEU A 547 15.26 11.70 -18.24
N GLU A 548 16.57 11.89 -18.46
CA GLU A 548 17.10 12.76 -19.53
C GLU A 548 16.64 12.29 -20.92
N VAL A 549 16.48 10.98 -21.11
CA VAL A 549 16.04 10.36 -22.36
C VAL A 549 14.64 10.83 -22.79
N LEU A 550 13.77 11.24 -21.86
CA LEU A 550 12.43 11.75 -22.19
C LEU A 550 12.44 13.21 -22.70
N ASN A 551 13.54 13.94 -22.50
CA ASN A 551 13.65 15.36 -22.87
C ASN A 551 13.73 15.57 -24.39
N ASP A 552 14.04 14.52 -25.15
CA ASP A 552 14.22 14.57 -26.62
C ASP A 552 12.92 14.38 -27.42
N THR A 553 11.77 14.30 -26.75
CA THR A 553 10.45 14.20 -27.42
C THR A 553 10.19 15.38 -28.36
N ALA A 554 10.70 16.58 -28.03
CA ALA A 554 10.58 17.76 -28.89
C ALA A 554 11.49 17.70 -30.13
N VAL A 555 12.61 16.97 -30.06
CA VAL A 555 13.47 16.67 -31.22
C VAL A 555 12.75 15.67 -32.13
N LEU A 556 12.14 14.64 -31.55
CA LEU A 556 11.37 13.64 -32.29
C LEU A 556 10.23 14.27 -33.10
N ALA A 557 9.46 15.17 -32.48
CA ALA A 557 8.36 15.87 -33.16
C ALA A 557 8.85 16.68 -34.37
N ARG A 558 10.01 17.35 -34.24
CA ARG A 558 10.64 18.08 -35.35
C ARG A 558 11.08 17.15 -36.47
N ASN A 559 11.70 16.02 -36.15
CA ASN A 559 12.12 15.02 -37.14
C ASN A 559 10.93 14.47 -37.93
N VAL A 560 9.80 14.22 -37.26
CA VAL A 560 8.56 13.79 -37.93
C VAL A 560 8.04 14.85 -38.89
N CYS A 561 8.03 16.14 -38.49
CA CYS A 561 7.64 17.23 -39.39
C CYS A 561 8.53 17.29 -40.64
N THR A 562 9.86 17.17 -40.47
CA THR A 562 10.82 17.13 -41.58
C THR A 562 10.54 15.97 -42.54
N ILE A 563 10.28 14.77 -42.02
CA ILE A 563 9.94 13.59 -42.83
C ILE A 563 8.65 13.81 -43.62
N VAL A 564 7.61 14.38 -43.01
CA VAL A 564 6.34 14.68 -43.69
C VAL A 564 6.55 15.62 -44.87
N ASP A 565 7.40 16.63 -44.70
CA ASP A 565 7.70 17.57 -45.79
C ASP A 565 8.57 16.93 -46.87
N GLN A 566 9.57 16.12 -46.50
CA GLN A 566 10.34 15.30 -47.46
C GLN A 566 9.44 14.42 -48.32
N ILE A 567 8.43 13.77 -47.72
CA ILE A 567 7.45 12.95 -48.44
C ILE A 567 6.61 13.79 -49.42
N LYS A 568 6.19 15.00 -49.05
CA LYS A 568 5.46 15.90 -49.97
C LYS A 568 6.32 16.27 -51.18
N HIS A 569 7.59 16.62 -50.96
CA HIS A 569 8.50 16.93 -52.06
C HIS A 569 8.78 15.74 -52.95
N LEU A 570 8.98 14.55 -52.37
CA LEU A 570 9.13 13.30 -53.11
C LEU A 570 7.89 12.99 -53.95
N ARG A 571 6.69 13.14 -53.39
CA ARG A 571 5.42 12.96 -54.10
C ARG A 571 5.34 13.88 -55.32
N ASN A 572 5.61 15.18 -55.15
CA ASN A 572 5.57 16.14 -56.26
C ASN A 572 6.60 15.79 -57.33
N ALA A 573 7.82 15.39 -56.94
CA ALA A 573 8.86 14.96 -57.89
C ALA A 573 8.43 13.72 -58.68
N ILE A 574 7.78 12.74 -58.04
CA ILE A 574 7.25 11.54 -58.68
C ILE A 574 6.07 11.88 -59.61
N GLU A 575 5.16 12.77 -59.20
CA GLU A 575 4.05 13.25 -60.04
C GLU A 575 4.59 13.90 -61.32
N ASN A 576 5.62 14.75 -61.20
CA ASN A 576 6.34 15.31 -62.34
C ASN A 576 7.00 14.22 -63.22
N THR A 577 7.64 13.20 -62.63
CA THR A 577 8.19 12.04 -63.37
C THR A 577 7.09 11.33 -64.17
N ILE A 578 5.92 11.11 -63.57
CA ILE A 578 4.79 10.43 -64.21
C ILE A 578 4.28 11.28 -65.38
N GLU A 579 4.14 12.60 -65.22
CA GLU A 579 3.74 13.50 -66.31
C GLU A 579 4.76 13.51 -67.45
N LEU A 580 6.06 13.58 -67.15
CA LEU A 580 7.14 13.47 -68.14
C LEU A 580 7.11 12.11 -68.86
N SER A 581 6.78 11.02 -68.16
CA SER A 581 6.65 9.68 -68.75
C SER A 581 5.43 9.56 -69.67
N LYS A 582 4.31 10.21 -69.33
CA LYS A 582 3.11 10.28 -70.19
C LYS A 582 3.40 11.10 -71.45
N MET A 583 4.07 12.25 -71.31
CA MET A 583 4.56 13.03 -72.46
C MET A 583 5.54 12.25 -73.34
N LYS A 584 6.39 11.39 -72.77
CA LYS A 584 7.26 10.47 -73.53
C LYS A 584 6.48 9.35 -74.21
N ARG A 585 5.41 8.79 -73.60
CA ARG A 585 4.53 7.79 -74.25
C ARG A 585 3.74 8.38 -75.40
N ASP A 586 3.22 9.60 -75.28
CA ASP A 586 2.55 10.27 -76.39
C ASP A 586 3.51 10.60 -77.55
N LYS A 587 4.81 10.80 -77.26
CA LYS A 587 5.86 10.88 -78.29
C LYS A 587 6.37 9.52 -78.81
N SER A 588 6.13 8.42 -78.07
CA SER A 588 6.60 7.06 -78.38
C SER A 588 5.55 6.18 -79.04
N ASN A 589 4.27 6.59 -79.09
CA ASN A 589 3.21 5.92 -79.88
C ASN A 589 3.41 6.00 -81.40
N GLY A 590 4.59 6.46 -81.87
CA GLY A 590 5.00 6.45 -83.28
C GLY A 590 5.92 5.30 -83.67
N SER A 591 6.36 4.42 -82.76
CA SER A 591 7.26 3.31 -83.16
C SER A 591 7.33 2.19 -82.12
N TYR A 592 7.17 0.95 -82.58
CA TYR A 592 7.47 -0.33 -81.93
C TYR A 592 6.40 -0.99 -81.03
N GLU A 593 5.37 -1.52 -81.71
CA GLU A 593 4.44 -2.55 -81.25
C GLU A 593 5.03 -3.94 -81.62
N SER A 594 5.85 -4.56 -80.75
CA SER A 594 6.31 -5.96 -80.96
C SER A 594 6.95 -6.69 -79.77
N ILE A 595 7.11 -6.09 -78.57
CA ILE A 595 7.84 -6.76 -77.46
C ILE A 595 7.03 -6.70 -76.15
N LYS A 596 5.77 -7.16 -76.18
CA LYS A 596 4.91 -7.12 -74.98
C LYS A 596 4.27 -8.44 -74.58
N ASP A 597 4.31 -9.47 -75.42
CA ASP A 597 3.61 -10.74 -75.12
C ASP A 597 4.42 -11.71 -74.25
N GLU A 598 5.75 -11.79 -74.38
CA GLU A 598 6.53 -12.83 -73.64
C GLU A 598 6.67 -12.54 -72.13
N ASN A 599 6.76 -11.28 -71.71
CA ASN A 599 6.93 -10.93 -70.29
C ASN A 599 5.63 -11.03 -69.46
N SER A 600 4.46 -11.15 -70.09
CA SER A 600 3.18 -11.21 -69.37
C SER A 600 2.86 -12.62 -68.87
N GLU A 601 3.25 -13.67 -69.61
CA GLU A 601 3.02 -15.06 -69.21
C GLU A 601 3.96 -15.49 -68.07
N GLU A 602 5.23 -15.06 -68.12
CA GLU A 602 6.23 -15.38 -67.09
C GLU A 602 5.85 -14.81 -65.71
N ILE A 603 5.23 -13.62 -65.67
CA ILE A 603 4.74 -13.00 -64.43
C ILE A 603 3.56 -13.79 -63.84
N VAL A 604 2.68 -14.35 -64.68
CA VAL A 604 1.54 -15.14 -64.22
C VAL A 604 2.00 -16.49 -63.67
N GLU A 605 2.96 -17.15 -64.32
CA GLU A 605 3.53 -18.40 -63.81
C GLU A 605 4.24 -18.23 -62.46
N LEU A 606 4.98 -17.13 -62.28
CA LEU A 606 5.63 -16.82 -61.00
C LEU A 606 4.59 -16.56 -59.89
N GLN A 607 3.48 -15.90 -60.20
CA GLN A 607 2.39 -15.71 -59.22
C GLN A 607 1.74 -17.03 -58.81
N GLU A 608 1.52 -17.96 -59.75
CA GLU A 608 1.00 -19.29 -59.43
C GLU A 608 1.97 -20.11 -58.58
N GLN A 609 3.27 -20.02 -58.83
CA GLN A 609 4.29 -20.68 -58.03
C GLN A 609 4.32 -20.15 -56.59
N VAL A 610 4.19 -18.83 -56.40
CA VAL A 610 4.09 -18.22 -55.06
C VAL A 610 2.86 -18.70 -54.30
N ILE A 611 1.70 -18.82 -54.97
CA ILE A 611 0.47 -19.33 -54.36
C ILE A 611 0.66 -20.81 -53.95
N ARG A 612 1.26 -21.63 -54.81
CA ARG A 612 1.57 -23.04 -54.50
C ARG A 612 2.50 -23.17 -53.28
N LEU A 613 3.55 -22.36 -53.21
CA LEU A 613 4.49 -22.37 -52.08
C LEU A 613 3.82 -21.92 -50.78
N LYS A 614 2.93 -20.92 -50.82
CA LYS A 614 2.16 -20.49 -49.64
C LYS A 614 1.22 -21.59 -49.14
N SER A 615 0.55 -22.31 -50.05
CA SER A 615 -0.28 -23.47 -49.70
C SER A 615 0.55 -24.57 -49.03
N LEU A 616 1.70 -24.93 -49.62
CA LEU A 616 2.60 -25.95 -49.08
C LEU A 616 3.13 -25.57 -47.68
N LEU A 617 3.49 -24.30 -47.49
CA LEU A 617 3.94 -23.77 -46.20
C LEU A 617 2.83 -23.86 -45.15
N SER A 618 1.57 -23.56 -45.53
CA SER A 618 0.41 -23.69 -44.65
C SER A 618 0.22 -25.14 -44.19
N THR A 619 0.25 -26.10 -45.13
CA THR A 619 0.14 -27.53 -44.80
C THR A 619 1.29 -28.00 -43.90
N LYS A 620 2.52 -27.50 -44.11
CA LYS A 620 3.66 -27.82 -43.24
C LYS A 620 3.50 -27.25 -41.83
N ARG A 621 2.96 -26.04 -41.68
CA ARG A 621 2.64 -25.45 -40.37
C ARG A 621 1.59 -26.28 -39.63
N GLU A 622 0.56 -26.74 -40.32
CA GLU A 622 -0.49 -27.60 -39.74
C GLU A 622 0.06 -28.97 -39.32
N GLN A 623 0.91 -29.60 -40.15
CA GLN A 623 1.60 -30.85 -39.79
C GLN A 623 2.46 -30.70 -38.53
N ILE A 624 3.18 -29.59 -38.38
CA ILE A 624 3.97 -29.29 -37.18
C ILE A 624 3.06 -29.14 -35.96
N ALA A 625 1.91 -28.47 -36.09
CA ALA A 625 0.95 -28.34 -35.01
C ALA A 625 0.41 -29.70 -34.56
N THR A 626 0.05 -30.58 -35.50
CA THR A 626 -0.41 -31.94 -35.20
C THR A 626 0.68 -32.78 -34.52
N LEU A 627 1.93 -32.71 -35.00
CA LEU A 627 3.07 -33.41 -34.38
C LEU A 627 3.32 -32.92 -32.95
N ARG A 628 3.22 -31.61 -32.69
CA ARG A 628 3.35 -31.05 -31.33
C ARG A 628 2.27 -31.59 -30.40
N THR A 629 1.03 -31.73 -30.87
CA THR A 629 -0.08 -32.30 -30.09
C THR A 629 0.17 -33.78 -29.77
N VAL A 630 0.60 -34.57 -30.74
CA VAL A 630 0.93 -35.99 -30.53
C VAL A 630 2.09 -36.15 -29.55
N LEU A 631 3.15 -35.34 -29.69
CA LEU A 631 4.29 -35.36 -28.76
C LEU A 631 3.86 -34.98 -27.34
N LYS A 632 2.97 -34.01 -27.17
CA LYS A 632 2.43 -33.62 -25.87
C LYS A 632 1.59 -34.75 -25.24
N SER A 633 0.80 -35.46 -26.05
CA SER A 633 0.05 -36.64 -25.60
C SER A 633 0.98 -37.77 -25.17
N ASN A 634 2.01 -38.09 -25.97
CA ASN A 634 2.99 -39.11 -25.62
C ASN A 634 3.77 -38.77 -24.35
N LYS A 635 4.16 -37.50 -24.17
CA LYS A 635 4.79 -37.03 -22.93
C LYS A 635 3.89 -37.29 -21.73
N ASN A 636 2.62 -36.91 -21.80
CA ASN A 636 1.66 -37.12 -20.72
C ASN A 636 1.49 -38.61 -20.40
N THR A 637 1.39 -39.47 -21.41
CA THR A 637 1.30 -40.93 -21.22
C THR A 637 2.55 -41.49 -20.53
N ALA A 638 3.75 -41.01 -20.89
CA ALA A 638 4.99 -41.41 -20.25
C ALA A 638 5.08 -40.94 -18.79
N GLU A 639 4.64 -39.71 -18.50
CA GLU A 639 4.57 -39.17 -17.13
C GLU A 639 3.62 -40.00 -16.25
N VAL A 640 2.43 -40.35 -16.75
CA VAL A 640 1.49 -41.22 -16.03
C VAL A 640 2.09 -42.61 -15.79
N ALA A 641 2.74 -43.21 -16.78
CA ALA A 641 3.39 -44.52 -16.63
C ALA A 641 4.53 -44.48 -15.57
N LEU A 642 5.35 -43.43 -15.57
CA LEU A 642 6.39 -43.21 -14.57
C LEU A 642 5.81 -43.04 -13.16
N THR A 643 4.69 -42.32 -13.04
CA THR A 643 4.02 -42.10 -11.75
C THR A 643 3.48 -43.41 -11.18
N ASN A 644 2.90 -44.26 -12.04
CA ASN A 644 2.44 -45.60 -11.66
C ASN A 644 3.59 -46.54 -11.26
N LEU A 645 4.73 -46.48 -11.95
CA LEU A 645 5.92 -47.26 -11.58
C LEU A 645 6.48 -46.80 -10.23
N LYS A 646 6.54 -45.49 -9.97
CA LYS A 646 6.94 -44.95 -8.66
C LYS A 646 6.01 -45.42 -7.55
N ALA A 647 4.69 -45.36 -7.77
CA ALA A 647 3.72 -45.83 -6.79
C ALA A 647 3.87 -47.33 -6.50
N LYS A 648 4.11 -48.15 -7.52
CA LYS A 648 4.40 -49.59 -7.33
C LYS A 648 5.70 -49.82 -6.56
N TYR A 649 6.76 -49.08 -6.87
CA TYR A 649 8.03 -49.18 -6.17
C TYR A 649 7.92 -48.80 -4.70
N GLU A 650 7.21 -47.71 -4.38
CA GLU A 650 6.98 -47.32 -2.98
C GLU A 650 6.12 -48.37 -2.24
N ASN A 651 5.10 -48.94 -2.88
CA ASN A 651 4.32 -50.04 -2.29
C ASN A 651 5.17 -51.30 -2.04
N GLU A 652 5.99 -51.72 -3.00
CA GLU A 652 6.90 -52.86 -2.82
C GLU A 652 7.94 -52.58 -1.71
N LYS A 653 8.45 -51.36 -1.66
CA LYS A 653 9.37 -50.92 -0.60
C LYS A 653 8.71 -50.98 0.78
N THR A 654 7.46 -50.54 0.92
CA THR A 654 6.72 -50.64 2.20
C THR A 654 6.52 -52.09 2.64
N ILE A 655 6.25 -53.00 1.70
CA ILE A 655 6.05 -54.44 1.99
C ILE A 655 7.36 -55.12 2.41
N VAL A 656 8.52 -54.67 1.91
CA VAL A 656 9.84 -55.23 2.28
C VAL A 656 10.35 -54.66 3.61
N SER A 657 9.85 -53.50 4.03
CA SER A 657 10.20 -52.86 5.31
C SER A 657 9.32 -53.25 6.50
N GLU A 658 8.19 -53.92 6.27
CA GLU A 658 7.41 -54.65 7.28
C GLU A 658 7.89 -56.09 7.42
#